data_AF-A0A2V2X378-F1
#
_entry.id   AF-A0A2V2X378-F1
#
_cell.length_a   1.000
_cell.length_b   1.000
_cell.length_c   1.000
_cell.angle_alpha   90.00
_cell.angle_beta   90.00
_cell.angle_gamma   90.00
#
_symmetry.space_group_name_H-M   'P 1'
#
loop_
_entity.id
_entity.type
_entity.pdbx_description
1 polymer ?
#
loop_
_entity_poly.entity_id
_entity_poly.type
_entity_poly.pdbx_seq_one_letter_code
_entity_poly.pdbx_strand_id
1 'polypeptide(L)'
;MSGRSEEGIYGNLESQSSNVSQGGWRRARSEFESDTDYSSTTRRRLEGMHRPQWTMSSTVEDILLEGSTNRTDMKLNEFLRSKLGEEWVVERNGNVTMEAFVQEPDAYVQDQQFLRRIVNLTAYQTLKILLEAINKLHDEGVVFLEQWRDYEGKDTVTQHAREKLNRVLTQVLTEERREAEERARRDQQQIMFNLALSIEDVLFQGRARVHKMKLNDFLTMEFDGRGILRANRNVLLRDFFGDPTRYIRDAGVLNEIQASDAYAEMEGAVRDEMGLKEDVRRLHDDGVFFLRQWRGFKSKNTVTPHAKGKLNAALTQILKVERRETEERLIRAQEMNFTISTTIEEVLFKGGVRVNEMKLNDFLTIELGGRGVVDKNRSVLLKEFFKDPKKYIRVKGALKEIQTTDAYARMERAVRDEMDKEEDIKKLYKNGVRTLLKWSEAAAEVKAGVHDITNEFLDAALEEVRNRMTTIAAEKLEGLYESVYNARWSHAVELPDGVERKKTGTGMEVHEGKPEQSWSYRKADDAIEKNDAVQQIGAAPPVLMVLASEKGWPYSWNTIQDLPKDVFVNCGVDRVWQIVKGDLTAWFGPHGGTDFKPKRRGLIGTPGIGKSMAAGSCLLYQLLHYDIKKLQVVVHIFGGRDAHVSDKTTRAVIKCSDEDICISELRSLRGHGRNVYIIYDVAKEGTPPPRHFAPTSGWGMIALSFPKVTNYDEWAKQIQAARIIVNCPDGMDVKAMCAWMKRGVKPDEQAEYWRMVKERMDEVGPIPRHIFYANMFIAHSAAIEDALEGIKSRDGEEHFTHWGVRLWYSEDPS
;
A
#
# COMPACT_ATOMS: atom_id res chain seq x y z
N MET A 1 -56.86 7.78 -6.82
CA MET A 1 -57.79 8.71 -7.48
C MET A 1 -58.50 9.50 -6.39
N SER A 2 -58.63 10.83 -6.54
CA SER A 2 -59.23 11.79 -5.58
C SER A 2 -58.60 11.81 -4.16
N GLY A 3 -58.57 12.93 -3.44
CA GLY A 3 -58.94 14.30 -3.80
C GLY A 3 -58.97 15.21 -2.56
N ARG A 4 -58.37 16.40 -2.67
CA ARG A 4 -58.43 17.61 -1.79
C ARG A 4 -59.78 17.87 -1.08
N SER A 5 -59.90 18.68 -0.02
CA SER A 5 -59.01 19.64 0.70
C SER A 5 -59.68 19.99 2.04
N GLU A 6 -58.95 20.56 3.02
CA GLU A 6 -59.55 21.54 3.95
C GLU A 6 -58.52 22.56 4.44
N GLU A 7 -58.94 23.82 4.54
CA GLU A 7 -58.18 24.99 5.05
C GLU A 7 -58.56 25.15 6.54
N GLY A 8 -57.68 25.54 7.47
CA GLY A 8 -57.10 26.88 7.59
C GLY A 8 -57.76 27.67 8.73
N ILE A 9 -56.94 28.44 9.47
CA ILE A 9 -57.19 29.59 10.39
C ILE A 9 -56.58 29.32 11.79
N TYR A 10 -55.36 29.77 12.06
CA TYR A 10 -54.93 31.13 12.50
C TYR A 10 -55.14 31.42 13.99
N GLY A 11 -54.03 31.79 14.64
CA GLY A 11 -53.96 32.26 16.03
C GLY A 11 -52.62 32.97 16.27
N ASN A 12 -52.45 34.14 15.64
CA ASN A 12 -51.27 34.99 15.81
C ASN A 12 -51.34 35.77 17.12
N LEU A 13 -50.17 36.04 17.71
CA LEU A 13 -49.99 37.19 18.61
C LEU A 13 -48.63 37.83 18.30
N GLU A 14 -48.69 38.99 17.66
CA GLU A 14 -47.55 39.84 17.31
C GLU A 14 -46.90 40.39 18.59
N SER A 15 -45.59 40.66 18.63
CA SER A 15 -44.97 41.94 18.25
C SER A 15 -43.52 41.94 18.79
N GLN A 16 -42.53 42.73 18.35
CA GLN A 16 -42.49 43.81 17.36
C GLN A 16 -41.09 43.89 16.70
N SER A 17 -41.13 44.24 15.43
CA SER A 17 -40.10 44.71 14.48
C SER A 17 -38.95 45.61 14.99
N SER A 18 -37.76 45.47 14.40
CA SER A 18 -37.07 46.51 13.57
C SER A 18 -35.62 46.09 13.20
N ASN A 19 -35.08 46.35 12.00
CA ASN A 19 -35.68 46.71 10.70
C ASN A 19 -34.65 46.51 9.55
N VAL A 20 -35.12 46.07 8.35
CA VAL A 20 -34.75 46.58 6.99
C VAL A 20 -33.27 46.42 6.53
N SER A 21 -32.87 46.00 5.32
CA SER A 21 -33.42 45.78 3.96
C SER A 21 -32.49 44.77 3.24
N GLN A 22 -32.70 44.16 2.08
CA GLN A 22 -33.75 44.03 1.04
C GLN A 22 -33.37 42.71 0.32
N GLY A 23 -34.25 41.80 -0.08
CA GLY A 23 -35.29 41.99 -1.08
C GLY A 23 -34.96 41.22 -2.37
N GLY A 24 -35.48 39.99 -2.52
CA GLY A 24 -35.58 39.33 -3.84
C GLY A 24 -36.52 40.12 -4.78
N TRP A 25 -36.70 39.81 -6.06
CA TRP A 25 -36.67 38.53 -6.79
C TRP A 25 -36.73 38.82 -8.30
N ARG A 26 -36.33 37.85 -9.15
CA ARG A 26 -37.25 37.18 -10.13
C ARG A 26 -36.56 36.04 -10.91
N ARG A 27 -37.21 34.87 -10.93
CA ARG A 27 -37.12 33.82 -11.98
C ARG A 27 -37.86 34.33 -13.24
N ALA A 28 -37.73 33.83 -14.47
CA ALA A 28 -36.80 32.99 -15.26
C ALA A 28 -37.22 33.17 -16.76
N ARG A 29 -36.76 32.51 -17.82
CA ARG A 29 -35.87 31.34 -18.10
C ARG A 29 -35.27 31.56 -19.51
N SER A 30 -34.05 31.08 -19.76
CA SER A 30 -33.67 30.52 -21.08
C SER A 30 -32.59 29.44 -20.90
N GLU A 31 -32.34 28.66 -21.94
CA GLU A 31 -31.65 27.35 -21.88
C GLU A 31 -30.13 27.42 -22.08
N PHE A 32 -29.47 26.39 -21.52
CA PHE A 32 -28.14 25.85 -21.85
C PHE A 32 -27.16 26.73 -22.65
N GLU A 33 -26.09 27.15 -21.98
CA GLU A 33 -24.74 26.81 -22.46
C GLU A 33 -23.84 26.50 -21.27
N SER A 34 -23.00 25.48 -21.41
CA SER A 34 -22.11 25.00 -20.35
C SER A 34 -20.85 25.85 -20.31
N ASP A 35 -20.50 26.38 -19.15
CA ASP A 35 -19.09 26.71 -18.89
C ASP A 35 -18.66 26.34 -17.48
N THR A 36 -17.47 25.76 -17.41
CA THR A 36 -16.93 25.16 -16.19
C THR A 36 -16.12 26.22 -15.46
N ASP A 37 -16.56 26.62 -14.27
CA ASP A 37 -15.91 27.67 -13.47
C ASP A 37 -14.54 27.18 -12.96
N TYR A 38 -13.51 27.39 -13.78
CA TYR A 38 -12.15 26.95 -13.54
C TYR A 38 -11.52 27.80 -12.44
N SER A 39 -11.49 27.22 -11.23
CA SER A 39 -10.86 27.77 -10.05
C SER A 39 -9.51 28.46 -10.33
N SER A 40 -9.30 29.61 -9.69
CA SER A 40 -8.12 30.46 -9.83
C SER A 40 -6.77 29.80 -9.46
N THR A 41 -6.78 28.61 -8.85
CA THR A 41 -5.60 27.74 -8.69
C THR A 41 -5.10 27.14 -10.00
N THR A 42 -5.97 26.87 -10.99
CA THR A 42 -5.55 26.35 -12.30
C THR A 42 -4.87 27.44 -13.13
N ARG A 43 -5.35 28.68 -13.07
CA ARG A 43 -4.73 29.83 -13.78
C ARG A 43 -3.27 30.04 -13.33
N ARG A 44 -3.01 29.96 -12.02
CA ARG A 44 -1.66 30.08 -11.46
C ARG A 44 -0.74 28.88 -11.78
N ARG A 45 -1.30 27.72 -12.17
CA ARG A 45 -0.53 26.57 -12.69
C ARG A 45 -0.27 26.67 -14.20
N LEU A 46 -1.24 27.11 -15.00
CA LEU A 46 -1.04 27.33 -16.45
C LEU A 46 -0.01 28.44 -16.72
N GLU A 47 -0.06 29.54 -15.96
CA GLU A 47 0.92 30.64 -16.07
C GLU A 47 2.36 30.21 -15.70
N GLY A 48 2.53 29.06 -15.03
CA GLY A 48 3.82 28.46 -14.73
C GLY A 48 4.44 27.59 -15.84
N MET A 49 3.67 27.19 -16.85
CA MET A 49 4.14 26.27 -17.92
C MET A 49 4.89 26.96 -19.07
N HIS A 50 5.03 28.29 -19.04
CA HIS A 50 5.60 29.09 -20.14
C HIS A 50 6.71 30.07 -19.71
N ARG A 51 7.34 29.88 -18.55
CA ARG A 51 8.60 30.55 -18.21
C ARG A 51 9.80 29.61 -18.42
N PRO A 52 10.95 30.11 -18.92
CA PRO A 52 12.22 29.40 -18.84
C PRO A 52 12.52 29.01 -17.39
N GLN A 53 12.93 27.75 -17.17
CA GLN A 53 13.48 27.31 -15.90
C GLN A 53 15.00 27.56 -15.91
N TRP A 54 15.40 28.73 -15.41
CA TRP A 54 16.81 29.09 -15.26
C TRP A 54 17.51 28.25 -14.19
N THR A 55 18.81 28.06 -14.37
CA THR A 55 19.71 27.26 -13.52
C THR A 55 21.06 27.96 -13.34
N MET A 56 21.89 27.52 -12.40
CA MET A 56 23.26 28.03 -12.23
C MET A 56 24.13 27.91 -13.50
N SER A 57 23.84 26.94 -14.38
CA SER A 57 24.50 26.71 -15.67
C SER A 57 23.86 27.47 -16.85
N SER A 58 22.85 28.31 -16.61
CA SER A 58 22.27 29.16 -17.65
C SER A 58 23.23 30.30 -18.02
N THR A 59 23.24 30.69 -19.30
CA THR A 59 24.15 31.75 -19.77
C THR A 59 23.65 33.14 -19.38
N VAL A 60 24.59 34.07 -19.22
CA VAL A 60 24.32 35.49 -18.98
C VAL A 60 23.61 36.10 -20.19
N GLU A 61 23.99 35.69 -21.41
CA GLU A 61 23.38 36.09 -22.68
C GLU A 61 21.88 35.75 -22.74
N ASP A 62 21.52 34.47 -22.52
CA ASP A 62 20.13 34.00 -22.56
C ASP A 62 19.24 34.75 -21.55
N ILE A 63 19.77 34.99 -20.34
CA ILE A 63 19.05 35.67 -19.25
C ILE A 63 18.86 37.16 -19.56
N LEU A 64 19.90 37.85 -20.04
CA LEU A 64 19.81 39.26 -20.38
C LEU A 64 18.86 39.50 -21.56
N LEU A 65 18.78 38.56 -22.50
CA LEU A 65 17.89 38.63 -23.66
C LEU A 65 16.48 38.06 -23.42
N GLU A 66 16.22 37.45 -22.25
CA GLU A 66 14.91 36.88 -21.88
C GLU A 66 13.75 37.85 -22.12
N GLY A 67 12.69 37.34 -22.76
CA GLY A 67 11.43 38.04 -23.00
C GLY A 67 11.52 39.21 -23.99
N SER A 68 12.73 39.53 -24.47
CA SER A 68 12.90 40.42 -25.60
C SER A 68 12.58 39.67 -26.90
N THR A 69 12.19 40.40 -27.94
CA THR A 69 12.10 39.81 -29.30
C THR A 69 13.46 39.41 -29.88
N ASN A 70 14.56 39.68 -29.17
CA ASN A 70 15.92 39.64 -29.68
C ASN A 70 16.59 38.33 -29.24
N ARG A 71 16.70 37.37 -30.16
CA ARG A 71 17.79 36.38 -30.13
C ARG A 71 19.06 37.06 -30.64
N THR A 72 20.25 36.58 -30.28
CA THR A 72 21.51 37.08 -30.87
C THR A 72 21.54 36.90 -32.40
N ASP A 73 20.87 35.86 -32.91
CA ASP A 73 20.61 35.64 -34.34
C ASP A 73 19.61 36.61 -35.01
N MET A 74 18.91 37.48 -34.25
CA MET A 74 17.92 38.40 -34.82
C MET A 74 18.59 39.32 -35.84
N LYS A 75 18.02 39.34 -37.06
CA LYS A 75 18.55 40.19 -38.13
C LYS A 75 17.98 41.60 -38.08
N LEU A 76 18.76 42.56 -38.58
CA LEU A 76 18.37 43.97 -38.67
C LEU A 76 17.00 44.15 -39.32
N ASN A 77 16.73 43.49 -40.45
CA ASN A 77 15.43 43.62 -41.13
C ASN A 77 14.27 42.98 -40.36
N GLU A 78 14.53 41.99 -39.50
CA GLU A 78 13.51 41.38 -38.63
C GLU A 78 13.14 42.32 -37.49
N PHE A 79 14.14 42.95 -36.87
CA PHE A 79 13.95 44.01 -35.87
C PHE A 79 13.20 45.21 -36.46
N LEU A 80 13.59 45.70 -37.64
CA LEU A 80 12.96 46.84 -38.29
C LEU A 80 11.51 46.54 -38.69
N ARG A 81 11.22 45.35 -39.24
CA ARG A 81 9.82 44.90 -39.47
C ARG A 81 9.01 44.86 -38.17
N SER A 82 9.60 44.38 -37.07
CA SER A 82 8.93 44.32 -35.75
C SER A 82 8.57 45.70 -35.18
N LYS A 83 9.38 46.73 -35.42
CA LYS A 83 9.23 48.05 -34.75
C LYS A 83 8.79 49.20 -35.66
N LEU A 84 8.99 49.10 -36.97
CA LEU A 84 8.72 50.15 -37.96
C LEU A 84 7.82 49.69 -39.13
N GLY A 85 7.69 48.38 -39.37
CA GLY A 85 6.86 47.80 -40.43
C GLY A 85 7.64 47.37 -41.68
N GLU A 86 6.93 46.77 -42.66
CA GLU A 86 7.57 46.14 -43.83
C GLU A 86 8.27 47.09 -44.80
N GLU A 87 7.97 48.39 -44.73
CA GLU A 87 8.53 49.43 -45.60
C GLU A 87 10.01 49.79 -45.27
N TRP A 88 10.50 49.40 -44.09
CA TRP A 88 11.79 49.84 -43.54
C TRP A 88 12.88 48.77 -43.60
N VAL A 89 12.97 48.04 -44.73
CA VAL A 89 13.88 46.90 -44.94
C VAL A 89 15.16 47.35 -45.65
N VAL A 90 16.32 47.09 -45.04
CA VAL A 90 17.66 47.35 -45.61
C VAL A 90 17.98 46.30 -46.68
N GLU A 91 18.81 46.68 -47.67
CA GLU A 91 19.24 45.78 -48.75
C GLU A 91 19.87 44.46 -48.27
N ARG A 92 19.90 43.45 -49.15
CA ARG A 92 20.32 42.08 -48.83
C ARG A 92 21.70 41.97 -48.14
N ASN A 93 22.62 42.88 -48.43
CA ASN A 93 23.97 42.91 -47.88
C ASN A 93 24.06 43.67 -46.53
N GLY A 94 23.08 44.53 -46.19
CA GLY A 94 22.99 45.22 -44.90
C GLY A 94 22.18 44.45 -43.85
N ASN A 95 21.61 43.29 -44.20
CA ASN A 95 20.80 42.47 -43.29
C ASN A 95 21.64 41.59 -42.34
N VAL A 96 22.44 42.24 -41.51
CA VAL A 96 23.32 41.62 -40.49
C VAL A 96 22.57 41.28 -39.20
N THR A 97 23.23 40.62 -38.26
CA THR A 97 22.71 40.44 -36.89
C THR A 97 22.62 41.78 -36.16
N MET A 98 21.70 41.90 -35.22
CA MET A 98 21.59 43.11 -34.39
C MET A 98 22.86 43.36 -33.56
N GLU A 99 23.62 42.33 -33.23
CA GLU A 99 24.93 42.44 -32.57
C GLU A 99 25.94 43.23 -33.43
N ALA A 100 26.18 42.79 -34.67
CA ALA A 100 27.07 43.49 -35.60
C ALA A 100 26.58 44.93 -35.90
N PHE A 101 25.26 45.12 -36.03
CA PHE A 101 24.68 46.44 -36.24
C PHE A 101 24.84 47.38 -35.03
N VAL A 102 24.79 46.87 -33.80
CA VAL A 102 25.01 47.69 -32.58
C VAL A 102 26.47 48.11 -32.44
N GLN A 103 27.42 47.28 -32.90
CA GLN A 103 28.85 47.60 -32.91
C GLN A 103 29.19 48.70 -33.93
N GLU A 104 28.77 48.55 -35.20
CA GLU A 104 29.10 49.50 -36.28
C GLU A 104 27.87 49.89 -37.13
N PRO A 105 26.91 50.68 -36.59
CA PRO A 105 25.65 50.96 -37.26
C PRO A 105 25.80 51.72 -38.60
N ASP A 106 26.74 52.67 -38.67
CA ASP A 106 27.03 53.47 -39.87
C ASP A 106 27.60 52.62 -41.03
N ALA A 107 28.16 51.44 -40.75
CA ALA A 107 28.67 50.53 -41.79
C ALA A 107 27.53 49.87 -42.60
N TYR A 108 26.32 49.77 -42.02
CA TYR A 108 25.19 49.03 -42.59
C TYR A 108 24.01 49.93 -43.00
N VAL A 109 23.86 51.12 -42.41
CA VAL A 109 22.81 52.07 -42.78
C VAL A 109 23.42 53.44 -43.10
N GLN A 110 23.60 53.71 -44.40
CA GLN A 110 24.21 54.96 -44.88
C GLN A 110 23.26 56.18 -44.79
N ASP A 111 21.94 55.96 -44.77
CA ASP A 111 20.97 57.05 -44.56
C ASP A 111 20.99 57.49 -43.08
N GLN A 112 21.61 58.63 -42.84
CA GLN A 112 21.77 59.24 -41.53
C GLN A 112 20.45 59.69 -40.88
N GLN A 113 19.39 59.98 -41.66
CA GLN A 113 18.07 60.27 -41.09
C GLN A 113 17.37 58.98 -40.63
N PHE A 114 17.48 57.92 -41.44
CA PHE A 114 16.94 56.60 -41.09
C PHE A 114 17.69 56.00 -39.89
N LEU A 115 19.03 56.03 -39.89
CA LEU A 115 19.83 55.53 -38.78
C LEU A 115 19.50 56.25 -37.47
N ARG A 116 19.38 57.59 -37.49
CA ARG A 116 18.94 58.37 -36.31
C ARG A 116 17.56 57.95 -35.81
N ARG A 117 16.65 57.54 -36.70
CA ARG A 117 15.33 57.01 -36.32
C ARG A 117 15.43 55.64 -35.65
N ILE A 118 16.30 54.75 -36.14
CA ILE A 118 16.55 53.43 -35.55
C ILE A 118 17.18 53.57 -34.15
N VAL A 119 18.24 54.38 -34.04
CA VAL A 119 18.99 54.56 -32.77
C VAL A 119 18.11 55.17 -31.68
N ASN A 120 17.16 56.04 -32.03
CA ASN A 120 16.22 56.64 -31.07
C ASN A 120 15.09 55.68 -30.61
N LEU A 121 14.99 54.44 -31.13
CA LEU A 121 14.01 53.48 -30.63
C LEU A 121 14.40 52.98 -29.23
N THR A 122 13.46 53.03 -28.28
CA THR A 122 13.65 52.46 -26.94
C THR A 122 14.10 51.00 -26.99
N ALA A 123 13.53 50.21 -27.92
CA ALA A 123 13.92 48.82 -28.12
C ALA A 123 15.37 48.64 -28.59
N TYR A 124 15.90 49.58 -29.39
CA TYR A 124 17.31 49.58 -29.81
C TYR A 124 18.21 49.96 -28.64
N GLN A 125 17.86 51.01 -27.89
CA GLN A 125 18.62 51.44 -26.72
C GLN A 125 18.69 50.35 -25.63
N THR A 126 17.58 49.68 -25.33
CA THR A 126 17.57 48.52 -24.42
C THR A 126 18.44 47.37 -24.95
N LEU A 127 18.34 47.03 -26.24
CA LEU A 127 19.15 45.96 -26.83
C LEU A 127 20.65 46.29 -26.81
N LYS A 128 21.02 47.54 -27.14
CA LYS A 128 22.39 48.04 -27.06
C LYS A 128 22.97 47.91 -25.65
N ILE A 129 22.25 48.39 -24.64
CA ILE A 129 22.67 48.30 -23.23
C ILE A 129 22.89 46.85 -22.78
N LEU A 130 22.09 45.91 -23.26
CA LEU A 130 22.22 44.50 -22.93
C LEU A 130 23.40 43.84 -23.66
N LEU A 131 23.60 44.11 -24.95
CA LEU A 131 24.73 43.58 -25.73
C LEU A 131 26.09 44.13 -25.27
N GLU A 132 26.16 45.42 -24.93
CA GLU A 132 27.36 46.02 -24.33
C GLU A 132 27.69 45.37 -22.98
N ALA A 133 26.68 45.03 -22.17
CA ALA A 133 26.86 44.29 -20.93
C ALA A 133 27.30 42.83 -21.16
N ILE A 134 26.75 42.13 -22.16
CA ILE A 134 27.14 40.75 -22.52
C ILE A 134 28.60 40.71 -22.96
N ASN A 135 29.01 41.56 -23.91
CA ASN A 135 30.38 41.61 -24.41
C ASN A 135 31.38 41.86 -23.28
N LYS A 136 31.12 42.87 -22.45
CA LYS A 136 31.94 43.15 -21.27
C LYS A 136 32.03 41.98 -20.30
N LEU A 137 30.90 41.32 -20.00
CA LEU A 137 30.88 40.18 -19.09
C LEU A 137 31.63 38.98 -19.67
N HIS A 138 31.53 38.72 -20.98
CA HIS A 138 32.31 37.69 -21.67
C HIS A 138 33.82 38.00 -21.68
N ASP A 139 34.22 39.26 -21.93
CA ASP A 139 35.62 39.72 -21.84
C ASP A 139 36.21 39.53 -20.44
N GLU A 140 35.40 39.74 -19.39
CA GLU A 140 35.77 39.52 -17.99
C GLU A 140 35.57 38.05 -17.51
N GLY A 141 35.19 37.13 -18.41
CA GLY A 141 35.08 35.69 -18.16
C GLY A 141 33.80 35.23 -17.44
N VAL A 142 32.77 36.08 -17.42
CA VAL A 142 31.46 35.86 -16.79
C VAL A 142 30.43 35.46 -17.85
N VAL A 143 30.39 34.17 -18.18
CA VAL A 143 29.53 33.58 -19.22
C VAL A 143 28.27 32.93 -18.62
N PHE A 144 28.37 32.36 -17.41
CA PHE A 144 27.29 31.64 -16.73
C PHE A 144 26.78 32.37 -15.48
N LEU A 145 25.53 32.10 -15.10
CA LEU A 145 24.89 32.67 -13.90
C LEU A 145 25.67 32.35 -12.61
N GLU A 146 26.29 31.17 -12.51
CA GLU A 146 27.20 30.84 -11.40
C GLU A 146 28.41 31.78 -11.32
N GLN A 147 28.99 32.19 -12.45
CA GLN A 147 30.12 33.12 -12.46
C GLN A 147 29.66 34.52 -12.07
N TRP A 148 28.47 34.93 -12.53
CA TRP A 148 27.83 36.19 -12.12
C TRP A 148 27.57 36.27 -10.61
N ARG A 149 27.21 35.15 -9.96
CA ARG A 149 27.01 35.10 -8.49
C ARG A 149 28.22 35.63 -7.72
N ASP A 150 29.43 35.24 -8.14
CA ASP A 150 30.68 35.50 -7.43
C ASP A 150 31.53 36.63 -8.07
N TYR A 151 30.96 37.37 -9.04
CA TYR A 151 31.60 38.48 -9.73
C TYR A 151 31.67 39.75 -8.87
N GLU A 152 32.85 40.35 -8.77
CA GLU A 152 33.14 41.56 -7.97
C GLU A 152 32.80 42.86 -8.72
N GLY A 153 32.86 42.86 -10.06
CA GLY A 153 32.64 44.06 -10.89
C GLY A 153 31.17 44.45 -11.11
N LYS A 154 30.22 43.98 -10.29
CA LYS A 154 28.77 44.19 -10.49
C LYS A 154 28.36 45.66 -10.60
N ASP A 155 29.02 46.56 -9.86
CA ASP A 155 28.77 48.01 -9.94
C ASP A 155 29.29 48.66 -11.23
N THR A 156 30.07 47.94 -12.03
CA THR A 156 30.58 48.40 -13.33
C THR A 156 29.70 47.97 -14.51
N VAL A 157 28.65 47.19 -14.25
CA VAL A 157 27.64 46.77 -15.22
C VAL A 157 26.44 47.71 -15.14
N THR A 158 25.77 47.94 -16.26
CA THR A 158 24.59 48.83 -16.29
C THR A 158 23.49 48.31 -15.37
N GLN A 159 22.86 49.21 -14.59
CA GLN A 159 21.84 48.87 -13.61
C GLN A 159 20.75 47.94 -14.19
N HIS A 160 20.29 48.21 -15.41
CA HIS A 160 19.26 47.41 -16.07
C HIS A 160 19.68 45.95 -16.34
N ALA A 161 20.94 45.71 -16.73
CA ALA A 161 21.46 44.36 -16.91
C ALA A 161 21.68 43.65 -15.57
N ARG A 162 22.20 44.39 -14.57
CA ARG A 162 22.41 43.89 -13.20
C ARG A 162 21.11 43.44 -12.54
N GLU A 163 20.07 44.27 -12.59
CA GLU A 163 18.74 43.96 -12.05
C GLU A 163 18.14 42.70 -12.68
N LYS A 164 18.28 42.51 -14.00
CA LYS A 164 17.84 41.29 -14.70
C LYS A 164 18.56 40.04 -14.18
N LEU A 165 19.90 40.07 -14.15
CA LEU A 165 20.70 38.92 -13.71
C LEU A 165 20.49 38.60 -12.24
N ASN A 166 20.46 39.60 -11.35
CA ASN A 166 20.22 39.41 -9.92
C ASN A 166 18.78 38.94 -9.63
N ARG A 167 17.78 39.36 -10.42
CA ARG A 167 16.41 38.82 -10.33
C ARG A 167 16.36 37.32 -10.61
N VAL A 168 17.02 36.87 -11.69
CA VAL A 168 17.06 35.43 -12.04
C VAL A 168 17.89 34.65 -11.03
N LEU A 169 19.05 35.16 -10.61
CA LEU A 169 19.88 34.54 -9.58
C LEU A 169 19.12 34.40 -8.24
N THR A 170 18.39 35.42 -7.82
CA THR A 170 17.53 35.36 -6.62
C THR A 170 16.40 34.33 -6.76
N GLN A 171 15.79 34.21 -7.95
CA GLN A 171 14.79 33.17 -8.23
C GLN A 171 15.39 31.76 -8.11
N VAL A 172 16.56 31.51 -8.71
CA VAL A 172 17.26 30.23 -8.65
C VAL A 172 17.65 29.88 -7.21
N LEU A 173 18.29 30.80 -6.48
CA LEU A 173 18.68 30.60 -5.07
C LEU A 173 17.48 30.35 -4.15
N THR A 174 16.37 31.06 -4.37
CA THR A 174 15.13 30.86 -3.59
C THR A 174 14.51 29.49 -3.86
N GLU A 175 14.53 29.02 -5.10
CA GLU A 175 13.99 27.72 -5.47
C GLU A 175 14.87 26.56 -5.01
N GLU A 176 16.20 26.66 -5.17
CA GLU A 176 17.17 25.69 -4.61
C GLU A 176 16.99 25.54 -3.08
N ARG A 177 16.78 26.66 -2.38
CA ARG A 177 16.45 26.67 -0.95
C ARG A 177 15.10 26.00 -0.67
N ARG A 178 14.05 26.35 -1.42
CA ARG A 178 12.70 25.76 -1.26
C ARG A 178 12.76 24.25 -1.43
N GLU A 179 13.44 23.77 -2.46
CA GLU A 179 13.62 22.35 -2.70
C GLU A 179 14.43 21.64 -1.63
N ALA A 180 15.50 22.26 -1.11
CA ALA A 180 16.28 21.70 -0.01
C ALA A 180 15.44 21.59 1.28
N GLU A 181 14.66 22.62 1.61
CA GLU A 181 13.71 22.61 2.74
C GLU A 181 12.56 21.62 2.54
N GLU A 182 12.13 21.35 1.30
CA GLU A 182 11.13 20.33 1.00
C GLU A 182 11.70 18.91 0.98
N ARG A 183 12.94 18.70 0.51
CA ARG A 183 13.65 17.42 0.62
C ARG A 183 13.86 17.06 2.09
N ALA A 184 14.38 17.97 2.89
CA ALA A 184 14.50 17.79 4.34
C ALA A 184 13.15 17.50 5.02
N ARG A 185 12.05 18.14 4.58
CA ARG A 185 10.69 17.84 5.07
C ARG A 185 10.17 16.47 4.62
N ARG A 186 10.47 16.01 3.41
CA ARG A 186 10.09 14.67 2.92
C ARG A 186 10.84 13.59 3.68
N ASP A 187 12.16 13.74 3.85
CA ASP A 187 13.00 12.84 4.64
C ASP A 187 12.49 12.77 6.09
N GLN A 188 12.09 13.91 6.68
CA GLN A 188 11.47 13.96 8.01
C GLN A 188 10.05 13.39 8.07
N GLN A 189 9.24 13.48 7.02
CA GLN A 189 7.93 12.82 6.96
C GLN A 189 8.05 11.29 6.82
N GLN A 190 9.16 10.81 6.28
CA GLN A 190 9.46 9.39 6.16
C GLN A 190 10.02 8.80 7.46
N ILE A 191 10.57 9.64 8.35
CA ILE A 191 10.85 9.30 9.74
C ILE A 191 9.57 9.47 10.58
N MET A 192 8.88 8.35 10.81
CA MET A 192 7.81 8.21 11.82
C MET A 192 8.04 9.07 13.07
N PHE A 193 6.97 9.68 13.61
CA PHE A 193 6.94 10.42 14.89
C PHE A 193 7.36 9.53 16.08
N ASN A 194 8.66 9.28 16.22
CA ASN A 194 9.23 8.33 17.15
C ASN A 194 10.30 8.99 18.03
N LEU A 195 10.61 8.33 19.15
CA LEU A 195 11.58 8.84 20.13
C LEU A 195 13.05 8.78 19.65
N ALA A 196 13.31 8.26 18.43
CA ALA A 196 14.65 8.17 17.84
C ALA A 196 15.03 9.38 16.97
N LEU A 197 14.19 10.42 16.87
CA LEU A 197 14.60 11.72 16.31
C LEU A 197 15.79 12.29 17.10
N SER A 198 16.77 12.83 16.39
CA SER A 198 17.92 13.50 17.01
C SER A 198 17.52 14.86 17.60
N ILE A 199 18.22 15.29 18.65
CA ILE A 199 18.02 16.62 19.25
C ILE A 199 18.29 17.72 18.22
N GLU A 200 19.29 17.55 17.36
CA GLU A 200 19.62 18.49 16.29
C GLU A 200 18.46 18.64 15.30
N ASP A 201 17.89 17.54 14.81
CA ASP A 201 16.75 17.57 13.88
C ASP A 201 15.51 18.24 14.48
N VAL A 202 15.22 17.97 15.76
CA VAL A 202 14.08 18.60 16.44
C VAL A 202 14.28 20.10 16.67
N LEU A 203 15.50 20.55 16.96
CA LEU A 203 15.79 21.97 17.17
C LEU A 203 15.81 22.78 15.87
N PHE A 204 16.34 22.21 14.78
CA PHE A 204 16.43 22.87 13.48
C PHE A 204 15.22 22.62 12.55
N GLN A 205 14.35 21.63 12.85
CA GLN A 205 13.10 21.35 12.13
C GLN A 205 13.24 21.24 10.59
N GLY A 206 14.38 20.74 10.11
CA GLY A 206 14.64 20.61 8.67
C GLY A 206 14.76 21.93 7.90
N ARG A 207 14.85 23.08 8.59
CA ARG A 207 15.06 24.39 7.95
C ARG A 207 16.47 24.47 7.35
N ALA A 208 16.59 25.18 6.23
CA ALA A 208 17.90 25.54 5.69
C ALA A 208 18.65 26.40 6.71
N ARG A 209 19.87 25.96 7.06
CA ARG A 209 20.67 26.56 8.14
C ARG A 209 21.28 27.88 7.66
N VAL A 210 20.67 29.02 7.99
CA VAL A 210 21.10 30.34 7.48
C VAL A 210 22.52 30.69 7.90
N HIS A 211 23.02 30.16 9.04
CA HIS A 211 24.42 30.33 9.45
C HIS A 211 25.45 29.66 8.50
N LYS A 212 25.00 28.83 7.54
CA LYS A 212 25.79 28.22 6.47
C LYS A 212 25.54 28.84 5.08
N MET A 213 24.72 29.88 4.97
CA MET A 213 24.57 30.64 3.72
C MET A 213 25.87 31.39 3.41
N LYS A 214 26.23 31.55 2.12
CA LYS A 214 27.37 32.38 1.76
C LYS A 214 27.00 33.86 1.85
N LEU A 215 27.99 34.69 2.18
CA LEU A 215 27.83 36.14 2.19
C LEU A 215 27.39 36.69 0.81
N ASN A 216 27.97 36.17 -0.29
CA ASN A 216 27.60 36.60 -1.65
C ASN A 216 26.13 36.36 -2.00
N ASP A 217 25.54 35.26 -1.51
CA ASP A 217 24.13 34.94 -1.75
C ASP A 217 23.25 35.97 -1.04
N PHE A 218 23.54 36.25 0.24
CA PHE A 218 22.85 37.28 1.03
C PHE A 218 23.01 38.69 0.45
N LEU A 219 24.22 39.09 0.06
CA LEU A 219 24.48 40.39 -0.56
C LEU A 219 23.80 40.54 -1.93
N THR A 220 23.68 39.46 -2.69
CA THR A 220 22.94 39.45 -3.96
C THR A 220 21.45 39.60 -3.73
N MET A 221 20.87 38.87 -2.78
CA MET A 221 19.43 38.86 -2.51
C MET A 221 18.92 40.18 -1.93
N GLU A 222 19.64 40.75 -0.95
CA GLU A 222 19.15 41.91 -0.18
C GLU A 222 19.78 43.25 -0.60
N PHE A 223 20.95 43.24 -1.25
CA PHE A 223 21.76 44.45 -1.51
C PHE A 223 22.23 44.62 -2.97
N ASP A 224 21.63 43.88 -3.91
CA ASP A 224 21.94 43.93 -5.36
C ASP A 224 23.40 43.53 -5.71
N GLY A 225 24.04 42.79 -4.81
CA GLY A 225 25.42 42.33 -4.93
C GLY A 225 26.48 43.33 -4.46
N ARG A 226 26.08 44.47 -3.88
CA ARG A 226 27.01 45.45 -3.30
C ARG A 226 27.80 44.83 -2.15
N GLY A 227 29.11 45.08 -2.13
CA GLY A 227 30.04 44.51 -1.13
C GLY A 227 30.56 43.09 -1.44
N ILE A 228 30.19 42.49 -2.59
CA ILE A 228 30.82 41.25 -3.06
C ILE A 228 32.27 41.52 -3.47
N LEU A 229 33.19 40.70 -2.96
CA LEU A 229 34.63 40.78 -3.24
C LEU A 229 35.17 39.37 -3.48
N ARG A 230 36.20 39.22 -4.32
CA ARG A 230 36.89 37.94 -4.52
C ARG A 230 37.41 37.33 -3.21
N ALA A 231 37.68 38.18 -2.21
CA ALA A 231 38.09 37.77 -0.87
C ALA A 231 36.97 37.17 0.00
N ASN A 232 35.69 37.53 -0.23
CA ASN A 232 34.57 37.10 0.61
C ASN A 232 33.66 36.02 0.00
N ARG A 233 33.94 35.59 -1.24
CA ARG A 233 33.23 34.53 -2.02
C ARG A 233 32.82 33.23 -1.31
N ASN A 234 33.56 32.83 -0.27
CA ASN A 234 33.32 31.57 0.47
C ASN A 234 33.06 31.82 1.97
N VAL A 235 32.82 33.07 2.37
CA VAL A 235 32.53 33.44 3.76
C VAL A 235 31.10 33.03 4.08
N LEU A 236 30.92 32.34 5.20
CA LEU A 236 29.59 31.98 5.70
C LEU A 236 29.05 33.08 6.60
N LEU A 237 27.74 33.26 6.65
CA LEU A 237 27.13 34.33 7.45
C LEU A 237 27.52 34.28 8.94
N ARG A 238 27.71 33.09 9.53
CA ARG A 238 28.20 32.95 10.91
C ARG A 238 29.58 33.58 11.15
N ASP A 239 30.43 33.55 10.12
CA ASP A 239 31.82 34.00 10.18
C ASP A 239 31.84 35.52 9.87
N PHE A 240 30.99 35.96 8.93
CA PHE A 240 30.75 37.38 8.63
C PHE A 240 30.19 38.17 9.82
N PHE A 241 29.07 37.74 10.43
CA PHE A 241 28.48 38.44 11.57
C PHE A 241 29.36 38.43 12.83
N GLY A 242 30.39 37.58 12.88
CA GLY A 242 31.40 37.60 13.95
C GLY A 242 32.39 38.76 13.82
N ASP A 243 32.73 39.19 12.60
CA ASP A 243 33.59 40.34 12.30
C ASP A 243 33.32 40.87 10.88
N PRO A 244 32.28 41.72 10.69
CA PRO A 244 31.90 42.20 9.36
C PRO A 244 33.01 43.01 8.67
N THR A 245 33.80 43.76 9.47
CA THR A 245 34.86 44.67 8.99
C THR A 245 36.01 43.95 8.29
N ARG A 246 36.22 42.67 8.62
CA ARG A 246 37.21 41.81 7.98
C ARG A 246 36.86 41.44 6.54
N TYR A 247 35.57 41.42 6.20
CA TYR A 247 35.06 40.87 4.94
C TYR A 247 34.44 41.91 4.00
N ILE A 248 34.02 43.07 4.53
CA ILE A 248 33.66 44.25 3.76
C ILE A 248 34.53 45.40 4.30
N ARG A 249 35.52 45.83 3.50
CA ARG A 249 36.51 46.85 3.88
C ARG A 249 36.05 48.28 3.62
N ASP A 250 35.08 48.47 2.72
CA ASP A 250 34.47 49.76 2.48
C ASP A 250 33.51 50.08 3.64
N ALA A 251 33.89 51.05 4.47
CA ALA A 251 33.11 51.45 5.63
C ALA A 251 31.78 52.12 5.26
N GLY A 252 31.68 52.76 4.09
CA GLY A 252 30.43 53.34 3.61
C GLY A 252 29.43 52.25 3.25
N VAL A 253 29.85 51.30 2.41
CA VAL A 253 29.03 50.14 2.01
C VAL A 253 28.64 49.29 3.22
N LEU A 254 29.56 49.03 4.15
CA LEU A 254 29.25 48.27 5.36
C LEU A 254 28.24 49.00 6.27
N ASN A 255 28.36 50.32 6.44
CA ASN A 255 27.41 51.10 7.24
C ASN A 255 26.01 51.11 6.60
N GLU A 256 25.90 51.21 5.27
CA GLU A 256 24.60 51.10 4.57
C GLU A 256 23.96 49.72 4.78
N ILE A 257 24.76 48.65 4.69
CA ILE A 257 24.31 47.27 4.92
C ILE A 257 23.83 47.08 6.36
N GLN A 258 24.60 47.54 7.35
CA GLN A 258 24.28 47.40 8.77
C GLN A 258 23.08 48.25 9.22
N ALA A 259 22.71 49.29 8.46
CA ALA A 259 21.55 50.13 8.74
C ALA A 259 20.22 49.53 8.25
N SER A 260 20.21 48.37 7.58
CA SER A 260 18.99 47.77 7.02
C SER A 260 18.32 46.76 7.95
N ASP A 261 16.98 46.68 7.87
CA ASP A 261 16.20 45.67 8.59
C ASP A 261 16.60 44.23 8.18
N ALA A 262 16.91 44.02 6.90
CA ALA A 262 17.35 42.72 6.36
C ALA A 262 18.66 42.23 7.00
N TYR A 263 19.60 43.13 7.33
CA TYR A 263 20.80 42.79 8.09
C TYR A 263 20.44 42.39 9.53
N ALA A 264 19.59 43.18 10.21
CA ALA A 264 19.21 42.91 11.59
C ALA A 264 18.42 41.59 11.75
N GLU A 265 17.49 41.29 10.84
CA GLU A 265 16.75 40.03 10.82
C GLU A 265 17.68 38.83 10.57
N MET A 266 18.57 38.93 9.59
CA MET A 266 19.49 37.85 9.25
C MET A 266 20.54 37.61 10.35
N GLU A 267 21.07 38.67 10.96
CA GLU A 267 21.98 38.57 12.10
C GLU A 267 21.30 37.88 13.29
N GLY A 268 20.06 38.28 13.60
CA GLY A 268 19.24 37.67 14.65
C GLY A 268 19.01 36.17 14.40
N ALA A 269 18.64 35.80 13.18
CA ALA A 269 18.41 34.40 12.79
C ALA A 269 19.69 33.55 12.91
N VAL A 270 20.85 34.07 12.47
CA VAL A 270 22.14 33.37 12.61
C VAL A 270 22.55 33.23 14.08
N ARG A 271 22.31 34.26 14.90
CA ARG A 271 22.59 34.25 16.34
C ARG A 271 21.75 33.20 17.08
N ASP A 272 20.45 33.11 16.76
CA ASP A 272 19.55 32.10 17.30
C ASP A 272 19.95 30.68 16.88
N GLU A 273 20.31 30.47 15.61
CA GLU A 273 20.82 29.17 15.13
C GLU A 273 22.11 28.75 15.84
N MET A 274 23.02 29.69 16.08
CA MET A 274 24.27 29.43 16.79
C MET A 274 24.04 29.13 18.27
N GLY A 275 23.07 29.79 18.92
CA GLY A 275 22.61 29.45 20.27
C GLY A 275 22.03 28.03 20.35
N LEU A 276 21.16 27.64 19.42
CA LEU A 276 20.63 26.28 19.32
C LEU A 276 21.72 25.23 19.07
N LYS A 277 22.74 25.57 18.28
CA LYS A 277 23.87 24.67 18.00
C LYS A 277 24.76 24.44 19.23
N GLU A 278 24.94 25.47 20.07
CA GLU A 278 25.63 25.35 21.35
C GLU A 278 24.80 24.54 22.36
N ASP A 279 23.47 24.68 22.39
CA ASP A 279 22.59 23.79 23.17
C ASP A 279 22.70 22.32 22.71
N VAL A 280 22.71 22.05 21.39
CA VAL A 280 22.96 20.70 20.84
C VAL A 280 24.29 20.16 21.30
N ARG A 281 25.36 20.96 21.21
CA ARG A 281 26.70 20.54 21.66
C ARG A 281 26.70 20.16 23.14
N ARG A 282 26.17 21.02 24.01
CA ARG A 282 26.08 20.75 25.46
C ARG A 282 25.26 19.51 25.75
N LEU A 283 24.15 19.31 25.04
CA LEU A 283 23.33 18.12 25.16
C LEU A 283 24.09 16.86 24.72
N HIS A 284 24.89 16.92 23.66
CA HIS A 284 25.76 15.81 23.24
C HIS A 284 26.89 15.53 24.27
N ASP A 285 27.51 16.58 24.83
CA ASP A 285 28.51 16.47 25.90
C ASP A 285 27.89 15.82 27.17
N ASP A 286 26.60 16.11 27.46
CA ASP A 286 25.78 15.48 28.51
C ASP A 286 25.17 14.10 28.10
N GLY A 287 25.47 13.58 26.91
CA GLY A 287 25.03 12.26 26.43
C GLY A 287 23.60 12.16 25.90
N VAL A 288 22.97 13.29 25.54
CA VAL A 288 21.59 13.43 25.05
C VAL A 288 21.59 13.71 23.55
N PHE A 289 21.58 12.65 22.75
CA PHE A 289 21.61 12.69 21.28
C PHE A 289 20.20 12.61 20.65
N PHE A 290 19.26 11.92 21.33
CA PHE A 290 17.92 11.63 20.83
C PHE A 290 16.82 12.09 21.79
N LEU A 291 15.61 12.31 21.25
CA LEU A 291 14.46 12.75 22.03
C LEU A 291 14.07 11.76 23.15
N ARG A 292 14.33 10.45 22.96
CA ARG A 292 14.22 9.41 24.00
C ARG A 292 15.07 9.70 25.23
N GLN A 293 16.27 10.26 25.05
CA GLN A 293 17.17 10.63 26.14
C GLN A 293 16.70 11.95 26.77
N TRP A 294 16.27 12.92 25.97
CA TRP A 294 15.66 14.16 26.47
C TRP A 294 14.45 13.91 27.38
N ARG A 295 13.61 12.91 27.09
CA ARG A 295 12.50 12.50 27.97
C ARG A 295 12.94 12.31 29.44
N GLY A 296 14.08 11.65 29.67
CA GLY A 296 14.63 11.36 31.00
C GLY A 296 15.74 12.29 31.49
N PHE A 297 16.09 13.33 30.74
CA PHE A 297 17.19 14.24 31.10
C PHE A 297 16.84 15.10 32.32
N LYS A 298 17.74 15.15 33.31
CA LYS A 298 17.51 15.85 34.59
C LYS A 298 17.81 17.34 34.51
N SER A 299 18.85 17.73 33.78
CA SER A 299 19.38 19.11 33.76
C SER A 299 18.68 20.02 32.74
N LYS A 300 17.38 19.86 32.46
CA LYS A 300 16.62 20.66 31.45
C LYS A 300 16.59 22.18 31.69
N ASN A 301 17.22 22.66 32.76
CA ASN A 301 17.34 24.08 33.09
C ASN A 301 18.70 24.68 32.66
N THR A 302 19.66 23.87 32.20
CA THR A 302 20.95 24.34 31.64
C THR A 302 20.86 24.68 30.13
N VAL A 303 19.81 24.20 29.47
CA VAL A 303 19.47 24.43 28.06
C VAL A 303 18.66 25.72 27.92
N THR A 304 18.83 26.48 26.84
CA THR A 304 18.07 27.73 26.64
C THR A 304 16.55 27.50 26.65
N PRO A 305 15.74 28.49 27.07
CA PRO A 305 14.28 28.39 27.05
C PRO A 305 13.72 28.04 25.66
N HIS A 306 14.34 28.55 24.59
CA HIS A 306 13.94 28.30 23.20
C HIS A 306 14.14 26.84 22.80
N ALA A 307 15.34 26.30 23.01
CA ALA A 307 15.64 24.90 22.73
C ALA A 307 14.76 23.95 23.56
N LYS A 308 14.66 24.22 24.87
CA LYS A 308 13.80 23.47 25.80
C LYS A 308 12.33 23.46 25.36
N GLY A 309 11.82 24.60 24.88
CA GLY A 309 10.47 24.75 24.36
C GLY A 309 10.22 23.85 23.15
N LYS A 310 11.09 23.91 22.14
CA LYS A 310 11.02 23.06 20.94
C LYS A 310 11.06 21.57 21.26
N LEU A 311 12.03 21.13 22.08
CA LEU A 311 12.18 19.72 22.46
C LEU A 311 10.96 19.18 23.23
N ASN A 312 10.41 19.98 24.16
CA ASN A 312 9.20 19.60 24.90
C ASN A 312 7.95 19.60 24.02
N ALA A 313 7.81 20.52 23.06
CA ALA A 313 6.71 20.52 22.11
C ALA A 313 6.73 19.27 21.23
N ALA A 314 7.90 18.91 20.68
CA ALA A 314 8.06 17.70 19.87
C ALA A 314 7.77 16.41 20.69
N LEU A 315 8.30 16.31 21.91
CA LEU A 315 8.02 15.20 22.81
C LEU A 315 6.52 15.10 23.13
N THR A 316 5.84 16.24 23.31
CA THR A 316 4.40 16.27 23.56
C THR A 316 3.58 15.82 22.34
N GLN A 317 4.01 16.17 21.12
CA GLN A 317 3.34 15.70 19.90
C GLN A 317 3.53 14.20 19.71
N ILE A 318 4.75 13.67 19.88
CA ILE A 318 5.02 12.23 19.79
C ILE A 318 4.21 11.46 20.83
N LEU A 319 4.19 11.91 22.10
CA LEU A 319 3.37 11.26 23.14
C LEU A 319 1.85 11.35 22.86
N LYS A 320 1.37 12.38 22.16
CA LYS A 320 -0.03 12.48 21.69
C LYS A 320 -0.33 11.57 20.48
N VAL A 321 0.67 11.27 19.65
CA VAL A 321 0.55 10.29 18.55
C VAL A 321 0.64 8.87 19.10
N GLU A 322 1.62 8.56 19.97
CA GLU A 322 1.67 7.30 20.72
C GLU A 322 0.36 7.08 21.50
N ARG A 323 -0.17 8.10 22.20
CA ARG A 323 -1.47 8.00 22.87
C ARG A 323 -2.59 7.73 21.89
N ARG A 324 -2.71 8.46 20.77
CA ARG A 324 -3.75 8.18 19.75
C ARG A 324 -3.61 6.81 19.13
N GLU A 325 -2.40 6.33 18.83
CA GLU A 325 -2.22 4.95 18.37
C GLU A 325 -2.65 3.93 19.44
N THR A 326 -2.38 4.18 20.73
CA THR A 326 -2.86 3.31 21.81
C THR A 326 -4.37 3.41 22.01
N GLU A 327 -4.97 4.60 21.89
CA GLU A 327 -6.43 4.83 21.99
C GLU A 327 -7.15 4.25 20.76
N GLU A 328 -6.61 4.35 19.56
CA GLU A 328 -7.12 3.69 18.35
C GLU A 328 -6.90 2.17 18.40
N ARG A 329 -5.87 1.66 19.08
CA ARG A 329 -5.76 0.23 19.41
C ARG A 329 -6.83 -0.16 20.43
N LEU A 330 -7.11 0.71 21.40
CA LEU A 330 -8.15 0.51 22.42
C LEU A 330 -9.57 0.58 21.82
N ILE A 331 -9.79 1.42 20.80
CA ILE A 331 -11.02 1.48 20.00
C ILE A 331 -11.12 0.23 19.11
N ARG A 332 -10.08 -0.12 18.36
CA ARG A 332 -10.03 -1.38 17.58
C ARG A 332 -10.18 -2.64 18.45
N ALA A 333 -9.87 -2.56 19.75
CA ALA A 333 -10.07 -3.63 20.71
C ALA A 333 -11.34 -3.49 21.58
N GLN A 334 -12.04 -2.36 21.51
CA GLN A 334 -13.46 -2.26 21.85
C GLN A 334 -14.35 -2.78 20.71
N GLU A 335 -13.87 -2.70 19.46
CA GLU A 335 -14.42 -3.35 18.26
C GLU A 335 -13.93 -4.81 18.09
N MET A 336 -13.22 -5.39 19.06
CA MET A 336 -12.82 -6.80 18.99
C MET A 336 -14.05 -7.71 19.04
N ASN A 337 -14.43 -8.25 17.88
CA ASN A 337 -15.39 -9.33 17.80
C ASN A 337 -14.79 -10.58 18.46
N PHE A 338 -15.18 -10.86 19.70
CA PHE A 338 -14.83 -12.11 20.36
C PHE A 338 -15.39 -13.32 19.60
N THR A 339 -14.66 -14.42 19.64
CA THR A 339 -14.99 -15.75 19.12
C THR A 339 -14.98 -16.77 20.26
N ILE A 340 -15.61 -17.93 20.08
CA ILE A 340 -15.61 -18.98 21.11
C ILE A 340 -14.20 -19.56 21.39
N SER A 341 -13.26 -19.36 20.45
CA SER A 341 -11.85 -19.72 20.58
C SER A 341 -10.98 -18.67 21.29
N THR A 342 -11.48 -17.44 21.49
CA THR A 342 -10.74 -16.35 22.16
C THR A 342 -10.29 -16.77 23.57
N THR A 343 -9.06 -16.41 23.95
CA THR A 343 -8.54 -16.71 25.29
C THR A 343 -9.19 -15.83 26.36
N ILE A 344 -9.31 -16.35 27.59
CA ILE A 344 -9.86 -15.55 28.71
C ILE A 344 -9.03 -14.29 29.01
N GLU A 345 -7.73 -14.33 28.69
CA GLU A 345 -6.80 -13.22 28.86
C GLU A 345 -7.08 -12.08 27.86
N GLU A 346 -7.33 -12.41 26.59
CA GLU A 346 -7.73 -11.44 25.57
C GLU A 346 -9.09 -10.79 25.90
N VAL A 347 -10.04 -11.55 26.46
CA VAL A 347 -11.35 -11.02 26.87
C VAL A 347 -11.24 -10.07 28.06
N LEU A 348 -10.52 -10.44 29.11
CA LEU A 348 -10.44 -9.67 30.36
C LEU A 348 -9.61 -8.38 30.23
N PHE A 349 -8.64 -8.36 29.32
CA PHE A 349 -7.82 -7.19 29.04
C PHE A 349 -8.24 -6.44 27.75
N LYS A 350 -9.17 -7.00 26.95
CA LYS A 350 -9.64 -6.41 25.66
C LYS A 350 -8.51 -5.86 24.79
N GLY A 351 -7.45 -6.64 24.59
CA GLY A 351 -6.25 -6.22 23.82
C GLY A 351 -5.53 -4.95 24.32
N GLY A 352 -5.89 -4.42 25.48
CA GLY A 352 -5.41 -3.16 26.03
C GLY A 352 -3.97 -3.24 26.57
N VAL A 353 -3.31 -2.08 26.63
CA VAL A 353 -1.98 -1.95 27.24
C VAL A 353 -2.10 -2.04 28.76
N ARG A 354 -1.49 -3.06 29.36
CA ARG A 354 -1.48 -3.27 30.82
C ARG A 354 -0.83 -2.10 31.55
N VAL A 355 -1.58 -1.40 32.39
CA VAL A 355 -1.03 -0.32 33.23
C VAL A 355 -0.23 -0.89 34.41
N ASN A 356 -0.50 -2.12 34.84
CA ASN A 356 0.21 -2.81 35.92
C ASN A 356 1.70 -3.07 35.59
N GLU A 357 2.03 -3.15 34.29
CA GLU A 357 3.37 -3.31 33.71
C GLU A 357 4.03 -1.98 33.31
N MET A 358 3.35 -0.84 33.52
CA MET A 358 3.98 0.47 33.39
C MET A 358 5.06 0.65 34.46
N LYS A 359 6.15 1.35 34.11
CA LYS A 359 7.21 1.70 35.07
C LYS A 359 6.78 2.90 35.93
N LEU A 360 7.09 2.83 37.22
CA LEU A 360 6.80 3.89 38.19
C LEU A 360 7.35 5.25 37.74
N ASN A 361 8.60 5.31 37.29
CA ASN A 361 9.18 6.58 36.82
C ASN A 361 8.49 7.13 35.55
N ASP A 362 7.90 6.29 34.70
CA ASP A 362 7.13 6.76 33.54
C ASP A 362 5.81 7.40 34.00
N PHE A 363 5.07 6.74 34.89
CA PHE A 363 3.86 7.31 35.53
C PHE A 363 4.15 8.64 36.26
N LEU A 364 5.18 8.67 37.11
CA LEU A 364 5.58 9.88 37.84
C LEU A 364 6.02 11.02 36.91
N THR A 365 6.61 10.71 35.75
CA THR A 365 7.02 11.72 34.76
C THR A 365 5.83 12.28 33.99
N ILE A 366 4.93 11.41 33.54
CA ILE A 366 3.80 11.76 32.66
C ILE A 366 2.69 12.48 33.44
N GLU A 367 2.22 11.89 34.53
CA GLU A 367 1.02 12.36 35.24
C GLU A 367 1.35 13.31 36.42
N LEU A 368 2.61 13.32 36.89
CA LEU A 368 3.02 14.02 38.12
C LEU A 368 4.24 14.94 37.91
N GLY A 369 4.58 15.25 36.65
CA GLY A 369 5.60 16.23 36.28
C GLY A 369 7.04 15.88 36.71
N GLY A 370 7.32 14.60 36.94
CA GLY A 370 8.62 14.12 37.43
C GLY A 370 8.75 14.10 38.96
N ARG A 371 7.70 14.46 39.71
CA ARG A 371 7.73 14.47 41.19
C ARG A 371 7.95 13.05 41.72
N GLY A 372 9.01 12.87 42.52
CA GLY A 372 9.36 11.57 43.13
C GLY A 372 10.18 10.62 42.26
N VAL A 373 10.57 11.01 41.03
CA VAL A 373 11.44 10.20 40.15
C VAL A 373 12.82 10.03 40.77
N VAL A 374 13.25 8.79 40.96
CA VAL A 374 14.61 8.42 41.44
C VAL A 374 15.17 7.24 40.65
N ASP A 375 16.49 7.16 40.51
CA ASP A 375 17.14 6.16 39.65
C ASP A 375 16.86 4.71 40.11
N LYS A 376 16.75 4.50 41.43
CA LYS A 376 16.40 3.20 42.04
C LYS A 376 15.00 2.69 41.67
N ASN A 377 14.12 3.57 41.19
CA ASN A 377 12.74 3.24 40.80
C ASN A 377 12.55 3.09 39.28
N ARG A 378 13.62 3.22 38.48
CA ARG A 378 13.57 3.24 37.00
C ARG A 378 13.02 1.96 36.37
N SER A 379 13.14 0.83 37.05
CA SER A 379 12.65 -0.49 36.61
C SER A 379 11.48 -1.03 37.45
N VAL A 380 11.02 -0.28 38.45
CA VAL A 380 9.90 -0.72 39.32
C VAL A 380 8.60 -0.63 38.53
N LEU A 381 7.86 -1.73 38.45
CA LEU A 381 6.54 -1.78 37.81
C LEU A 381 5.46 -1.27 38.78
N LEU A 382 4.38 -0.69 38.26
CA LEU A 382 3.28 -0.20 39.09
C LEU A 382 2.67 -1.32 39.96
N LYS A 383 2.57 -2.56 39.46
CA LYS A 383 2.11 -3.71 40.27
C LYS A 383 2.99 -4.06 41.47
N GLU A 384 4.27 -3.69 41.46
CA GLU A 384 5.14 -3.83 42.63
C GLU A 384 5.10 -2.59 43.53
N PHE A 385 4.89 -1.41 42.94
CA PHE A 385 4.76 -0.15 43.68
C PHE A 385 3.49 -0.11 44.55
N PHE A 386 2.31 -0.40 43.99
CA PHE A 386 1.04 -0.29 44.73
C PHE A 386 0.83 -1.37 45.81
N LYS A 387 1.71 -2.38 45.90
CA LYS A 387 1.79 -3.30 47.05
C LYS A 387 2.37 -2.62 48.30
N ASP A 388 3.39 -1.78 48.14
CA ASP A 388 3.97 -0.97 49.22
C ASP A 388 4.62 0.32 48.68
N PRO A 389 3.84 1.41 48.52
CA PRO A 389 4.37 2.67 48.01
C PRO A 389 5.48 3.28 48.87
N LYS A 390 5.50 2.99 50.18
CA LYS A 390 6.45 3.58 51.15
C LYS A 390 7.87 3.03 50.98
N LYS A 391 8.00 1.79 50.50
CA LYS A 391 9.28 1.16 50.17
C LYS A 391 10.05 1.93 49.08
N TYR A 392 9.32 2.43 48.08
CA TYR A 392 9.86 3.05 46.87
C TYR A 392 9.92 4.59 46.93
N ILE A 393 8.92 5.25 47.55
CA ILE A 393 8.93 6.70 47.78
C ILE A 393 9.07 6.98 49.28
N ARG A 394 10.33 7.05 49.73
CA ARG A 394 10.69 7.18 51.17
C ARG A 394 10.53 8.60 51.73
N VAL A 395 10.44 9.61 50.87
CA VAL A 395 10.24 11.01 51.29
C VAL A 395 8.78 11.19 51.69
N LYS A 396 8.52 11.21 53.01
CA LYS A 396 7.18 11.20 53.61
C LYS A 396 6.27 12.34 53.12
N GLY A 397 6.83 13.52 52.83
CA GLY A 397 6.10 14.64 52.23
C GLY A 397 5.70 14.35 50.78
N ALA A 398 6.66 13.99 49.93
CA ALA A 398 6.43 13.74 48.50
C ALA A 398 5.42 12.61 48.23
N LEU A 399 5.45 11.51 48.99
CA LEU A 399 4.45 10.44 48.85
C LEU A 399 3.05 10.94 49.23
N LYS A 400 2.94 11.75 50.30
CA LYS A 400 1.64 12.29 50.73
C LYS A 400 1.05 13.26 49.70
N GLU A 401 1.88 14.13 49.10
CA GLU A 401 1.48 15.00 47.99
C GLU A 401 1.00 14.19 46.78
N ILE A 402 1.77 13.18 46.37
CA ILE A 402 1.40 12.30 45.24
C ILE A 402 0.06 11.60 45.50
N GLN A 403 -0.15 11.09 46.72
CA GLN A 403 -1.39 10.41 47.12
C GLN A 403 -2.61 11.33 47.16
N THR A 404 -2.44 12.65 47.26
CA THR A 404 -3.57 13.61 47.16
C THR A 404 -3.99 13.93 45.72
N THR A 405 -3.37 13.34 44.70
CA THR A 405 -3.71 13.60 43.29
C THR A 405 -4.73 12.61 42.73
N ASP A 406 -5.69 13.10 41.95
CA ASP A 406 -6.65 12.27 41.22
C ASP A 406 -5.97 11.26 40.29
N ALA A 407 -4.83 11.64 39.70
CA ALA A 407 -4.05 10.78 38.82
C ALA A 407 -3.52 9.53 39.56
N TYR A 408 -3.04 9.69 40.79
CA TYR A 408 -2.66 8.57 41.65
C TYR A 408 -3.86 7.69 42.00
N ALA A 409 -4.99 8.28 42.40
CA ALA A 409 -6.19 7.51 42.77
C ALA A 409 -6.78 6.70 41.60
N ARG A 410 -6.80 7.27 40.38
CA ARG A 410 -7.21 6.54 39.16
C ARG A 410 -6.26 5.40 38.82
N MET A 411 -4.94 5.67 38.88
CA MET A 411 -3.92 4.68 38.53
C MET A 411 -3.87 3.53 39.55
N GLU A 412 -4.01 3.83 40.85
CA GLU A 412 -4.06 2.80 41.90
C GLU A 412 -5.22 1.83 41.67
N ARG A 413 -6.42 2.35 41.36
CA ARG A 413 -7.59 1.52 41.07
C ARG A 413 -7.33 0.61 39.86
N ALA A 414 -6.96 1.19 38.71
CA ALA A 414 -6.73 0.42 37.49
C ALA A 414 -5.67 -0.68 37.65
N VAL A 415 -4.58 -0.41 38.39
CA VAL A 415 -3.53 -1.41 38.63
C VAL A 415 -4.01 -2.52 39.58
N ARG A 416 -4.86 -2.23 40.56
CA ARG A 416 -5.48 -3.25 41.43
C ARG A 416 -6.45 -4.12 40.63
N ASP A 417 -7.35 -3.51 39.87
CA ASP A 417 -8.30 -4.23 39.01
C ASP A 417 -7.59 -5.17 38.00
N GLU A 418 -6.44 -4.76 37.44
CA GLU A 418 -5.63 -5.63 36.57
C GLU A 418 -4.91 -6.76 37.33
N MET A 419 -4.51 -6.53 38.60
CA MET A 419 -3.89 -7.56 39.44
C MET A 419 -4.90 -8.65 39.84
N ASP A 420 -6.14 -8.28 40.13
CA ASP A 420 -7.20 -9.22 40.51
C ASP A 420 -7.59 -10.11 39.31
N LYS A 421 -7.68 -9.52 38.10
CA LYS A 421 -7.82 -10.26 36.83
C LYS A 421 -6.66 -11.23 36.57
N GLU A 422 -5.42 -10.81 36.82
CA GLU A 422 -4.24 -11.68 36.72
C GLU A 422 -4.31 -12.88 37.68
N GLU A 423 -4.90 -12.72 38.87
CA GLU A 423 -5.10 -13.82 39.82
C GLU A 423 -6.18 -14.80 39.33
N ASP A 424 -7.31 -14.28 38.86
CA ASP A 424 -8.41 -15.10 38.37
C ASP A 424 -8.04 -15.91 37.12
N ILE A 425 -7.28 -15.32 36.19
CA ILE A 425 -6.73 -16.07 35.04
C ILE A 425 -5.87 -17.25 35.51
N LYS A 426 -5.06 -17.08 36.58
CA LYS A 426 -4.26 -18.17 37.16
C LYS A 426 -5.13 -19.25 37.81
N LYS A 427 -6.28 -18.89 38.41
CA LYS A 427 -7.26 -19.86 38.94
C LYS A 427 -7.93 -20.63 37.79
N LEU A 428 -8.41 -19.93 36.76
CA LEU A 428 -9.06 -20.53 35.60
C LEU A 428 -8.13 -21.47 34.82
N TYR A 429 -6.88 -21.08 34.61
CA TYR A 429 -5.87 -21.93 33.96
C TYR A 429 -5.56 -23.21 34.75
N LYS A 430 -5.58 -23.18 36.09
CA LYS A 430 -5.46 -24.40 36.93
C LYS A 430 -6.65 -25.34 36.75
N ASN A 431 -7.84 -24.79 36.55
CA ASN A 431 -9.08 -25.53 36.29
C ASN A 431 -9.27 -25.89 34.79
N GLY A 432 -8.25 -25.70 33.94
CA GLY A 432 -8.30 -26.03 32.52
C GLY A 432 -9.10 -25.04 31.64
N VAL A 433 -9.65 -23.97 32.23
CA VAL A 433 -10.43 -22.94 31.52
C VAL A 433 -9.47 -21.94 30.89
N ARG A 434 -9.25 -22.05 29.58
CA ARG A 434 -8.31 -21.18 28.82
C ARG A 434 -8.98 -20.28 27.77
N THR A 435 -10.17 -20.62 27.32
CA THR A 435 -10.91 -19.92 26.25
C THR A 435 -12.37 -19.72 26.63
N LEU A 436 -13.09 -18.85 25.92
CA LEU A 436 -14.53 -18.65 26.10
C LEU A 436 -15.34 -19.95 25.96
N LEU A 437 -14.95 -20.86 25.05
CA LEU A 437 -15.53 -22.20 24.98
C LEU A 437 -15.40 -22.95 26.31
N LYS A 438 -14.21 -23.01 26.90
CA LYS A 438 -14.00 -23.69 28.18
C LYS A 438 -14.61 -22.96 29.37
N TRP A 439 -14.84 -21.66 29.28
CA TRP A 439 -15.63 -20.91 30.25
C TRP A 439 -17.13 -21.24 30.15
N SER A 440 -17.65 -21.44 28.93
CA SER A 440 -19.05 -21.87 28.72
C SER A 440 -19.31 -23.30 29.21
N GLU A 441 -18.29 -24.17 29.20
CA GLU A 441 -18.32 -25.55 29.71
C GLU A 441 -17.96 -25.66 31.20
N ALA A 442 -17.61 -24.55 31.89
CA ALA A 442 -17.11 -24.58 33.25
C ALA A 442 -18.21 -24.88 34.28
N ALA A 443 -17.88 -25.71 35.28
CA ALA A 443 -18.76 -25.98 36.41
C ALA A 443 -19.02 -24.73 37.26
N ALA A 444 -20.19 -24.64 37.90
CA ALA A 444 -20.58 -23.50 38.72
C ALA A 444 -19.56 -23.19 39.83
N GLU A 445 -18.94 -24.21 40.43
CA GLU A 445 -17.88 -24.08 41.44
C GLU A 445 -16.63 -23.37 40.89
N VAL A 446 -16.28 -23.61 39.62
CA VAL A 446 -15.16 -22.93 38.94
C VAL A 446 -15.50 -21.49 38.63
N LYS A 447 -16.75 -21.21 38.23
CA LYS A 447 -17.25 -19.84 38.01
C LYS A 447 -17.34 -19.02 39.30
N ALA A 448 -17.70 -19.64 40.43
CA ALA A 448 -17.75 -19.00 41.74
C ALA A 448 -16.35 -18.75 42.37
N GLY A 449 -15.28 -19.30 41.77
CA GLY A 449 -13.91 -19.15 42.26
C GLY A 449 -13.16 -17.91 41.75
N VAL A 450 -13.77 -17.10 40.88
CA VAL A 450 -13.22 -15.83 40.36
C VAL A 450 -14.02 -14.64 40.90
N HIS A 451 -13.47 -13.43 40.82
CA HIS A 451 -14.18 -12.22 41.24
C HIS A 451 -15.42 -11.96 40.35
N ASP A 452 -16.47 -11.37 40.93
CA ASP A 452 -17.74 -11.12 40.24
C ASP A 452 -17.56 -10.33 38.92
N ILE A 453 -16.69 -9.31 38.93
CA ILE A 453 -16.36 -8.51 37.72
C ILE A 453 -15.73 -9.39 36.63
N THR A 454 -14.84 -10.31 36.98
CA THR A 454 -14.24 -11.27 36.03
C THR A 454 -15.33 -12.16 35.42
N ASN A 455 -16.28 -12.62 36.23
CA ASN A 455 -17.39 -13.47 35.82
C ASN A 455 -18.34 -12.71 34.87
N GLU A 456 -18.79 -11.51 35.25
CA GLU A 456 -19.62 -10.62 34.43
C GLU A 456 -19.00 -10.32 33.06
N PHE A 457 -17.70 -10.01 33.00
CA PHE A 457 -17.00 -9.72 31.73
C PHE A 457 -16.94 -10.95 30.82
N LEU A 458 -16.67 -12.15 31.36
CA LEU A 458 -16.59 -13.38 30.58
C LEU A 458 -17.97 -13.86 30.10
N ASP A 459 -19.01 -13.75 30.93
CA ASP A 459 -20.38 -14.08 30.53
C ASP A 459 -20.97 -13.04 29.57
N ALA A 460 -20.67 -11.74 29.72
CA ALA A 460 -21.06 -10.72 28.74
C ALA A 460 -20.40 -10.95 27.37
N ALA A 461 -19.11 -11.31 27.33
CA ALA A 461 -18.43 -11.65 26.09
C ALA A 461 -18.98 -12.94 25.45
N LEU A 462 -19.31 -13.96 26.25
CA LEU A 462 -19.97 -15.17 25.76
C LEU A 462 -21.36 -14.88 25.18
N GLU A 463 -22.12 -13.96 25.80
CA GLU A 463 -23.43 -13.56 25.31
C GLU A 463 -23.34 -12.67 24.07
N GLU A 464 -22.29 -11.85 23.92
CA GLU A 464 -21.96 -11.14 22.69
C GLU A 464 -21.70 -12.11 21.51
N VAL A 465 -20.90 -13.17 21.75
CA VAL A 465 -20.68 -14.27 20.79
C VAL A 465 -22.01 -14.92 20.40
N ARG A 466 -22.84 -15.30 21.39
CA ARG A 466 -24.16 -15.91 21.14
C ARG A 466 -25.10 -15.00 20.36
N ASN A 467 -25.13 -13.71 20.68
CA ASN A 467 -25.97 -12.74 19.98
C ASN A 467 -25.52 -12.54 18.53
N ARG A 468 -24.20 -12.53 18.24
CA ARG A 468 -23.69 -12.58 16.86
C ARG A 468 -24.12 -13.86 16.15
N MET A 469 -23.95 -15.04 16.77
CA MET A 469 -24.37 -16.32 16.19
C MET A 469 -25.89 -16.40 15.95
N THR A 470 -26.69 -15.68 16.74
CA THR A 470 -28.17 -15.63 16.61
C THR A 470 -28.62 -14.61 15.55
N THR A 471 -27.88 -13.52 15.39
CA THR A 471 -28.16 -12.46 14.40
C THR A 471 -27.68 -12.86 13.00
N ILE A 472 -26.56 -13.59 12.91
CA ILE A 472 -26.06 -14.20 11.68
C ILE A 472 -26.70 -15.59 11.52
N ALA A 473 -28.01 -15.60 11.24
CA ALA A 473 -28.69 -16.81 10.80
C ALA A 473 -27.98 -17.35 9.56
N ALA A 474 -27.57 -18.62 9.59
CA ALA A 474 -26.77 -19.23 8.52
C ALA A 474 -27.51 -19.11 7.18
N GLU A 475 -26.87 -18.42 6.22
CA GLU A 475 -27.57 -17.93 5.04
C GLU A 475 -27.95 -19.09 4.12
N LYS A 476 -29.25 -19.35 3.97
CA LYS A 476 -29.77 -20.40 3.08
C LYS A 476 -29.76 -19.87 1.64
N LEU A 477 -28.78 -20.29 0.85
CA LEU A 477 -28.59 -19.81 -0.51
C LEU A 477 -29.51 -20.55 -1.50
N GLU A 478 -30.59 -19.89 -1.91
CA GLU A 478 -31.67 -20.53 -2.67
C GLU A 478 -31.30 -20.87 -4.12
N GLY A 479 -31.60 -22.11 -4.52
CA GLY A 479 -31.34 -22.64 -5.85
C GLY A 479 -29.87 -22.90 -6.18
N LEU A 480 -28.90 -22.67 -5.27
CA LEU A 480 -27.50 -23.04 -5.52
C LEU A 480 -27.28 -24.56 -5.51
N TYR A 481 -28.00 -25.28 -4.64
CA TYR A 481 -28.00 -26.76 -4.65
C TYR A 481 -28.42 -27.27 -6.03
N GLU A 482 -29.57 -26.81 -6.52
CA GLU A 482 -30.10 -27.19 -7.83
C GLU A 482 -29.21 -26.74 -8.99
N SER A 483 -28.57 -25.57 -8.92
CA SER A 483 -27.66 -25.13 -9.98
C SER A 483 -26.43 -26.02 -10.11
N VAL A 484 -25.86 -26.49 -8.99
CA VAL A 484 -24.75 -27.46 -9.02
C VAL A 484 -25.25 -28.84 -9.41
N TYR A 485 -26.36 -29.31 -8.83
CA TYR A 485 -26.90 -30.64 -9.11
C TYR A 485 -27.32 -30.79 -10.59
N ASN A 486 -27.93 -29.77 -11.18
CA ASN A 486 -28.37 -29.78 -12.58
C ASN A 486 -27.30 -29.23 -13.55
N ALA A 487 -26.04 -29.09 -13.12
CA ALA A 487 -24.94 -28.65 -13.98
C ALA A 487 -24.75 -29.59 -15.17
N ARG A 488 -24.58 -29.01 -16.36
CA ARG A 488 -24.56 -29.74 -17.63
C ARG A 488 -23.13 -30.13 -18.01
N TRP A 489 -22.98 -31.35 -18.51
CA TRP A 489 -21.73 -31.82 -19.10
C TRP A 489 -21.64 -31.41 -20.57
N SER A 490 -20.42 -31.16 -21.02
CA SER A 490 -20.01 -31.07 -22.41
C SER A 490 -18.60 -31.64 -22.53
N HIS A 491 -18.12 -31.90 -23.74
CA HIS A 491 -16.79 -32.44 -23.95
C HIS A 491 -16.16 -31.98 -25.25
N ALA A 492 -14.83 -32.04 -25.32
CA ALA A 492 -14.03 -31.75 -26.49
C ALA A 492 -13.21 -32.98 -26.89
N VAL A 493 -13.13 -33.25 -28.19
CA VAL A 493 -12.48 -34.42 -28.79
C VAL A 493 -11.51 -33.94 -29.86
N GLU A 494 -10.36 -34.62 -29.98
CA GLU A 494 -9.43 -34.35 -31.08
C GLU A 494 -9.94 -34.98 -32.38
N LEU A 495 -9.97 -34.18 -33.45
CA LEU A 495 -10.35 -34.68 -34.78
C LEU A 495 -9.19 -35.41 -35.45
N PRO A 496 -9.44 -36.54 -36.13
CA PRO A 496 -8.42 -37.23 -36.92
C PRO A 496 -7.91 -36.35 -38.07
N ASP A 497 -6.68 -36.59 -38.52
CA ASP A 497 -6.08 -35.82 -39.60
C ASP A 497 -6.85 -35.96 -40.91
N GLY A 498 -7.40 -34.84 -41.40
CA GLY A 498 -8.27 -34.83 -42.57
C GLY A 498 -8.92 -33.48 -42.86
N VAL A 499 -9.91 -33.49 -43.75
CA VAL A 499 -10.65 -32.29 -44.18
C VAL A 499 -11.43 -31.65 -43.03
N GLU A 500 -11.90 -32.45 -42.07
CA GLU A 500 -12.70 -31.98 -40.93
C GLU A 500 -11.85 -31.27 -39.89
N ARG A 501 -10.61 -31.74 -39.65
CA ARG A 501 -9.62 -31.05 -38.83
C ARG A 501 -9.27 -29.64 -39.36
N LYS A 502 -9.45 -29.38 -40.66
CA LYS A 502 -9.28 -28.06 -41.28
C LYS A 502 -10.51 -27.14 -41.16
N LYS A 503 -11.67 -27.66 -40.75
CA LYS A 503 -12.89 -26.85 -40.54
C LYS A 503 -12.92 -26.18 -39.16
N THR A 504 -12.15 -26.68 -38.20
CA THR A 504 -12.03 -26.09 -36.85
C THR A 504 -10.64 -25.46 -36.69
N GLY A 505 -10.57 -24.22 -36.20
CA GLY A 505 -9.29 -23.48 -36.11
C GLY A 505 -8.28 -24.09 -35.14
N THR A 506 -8.76 -24.96 -34.26
CA THR A 506 -7.97 -25.69 -33.25
C THR A 506 -7.78 -27.17 -33.58
N GLY A 507 -8.44 -27.72 -34.60
CA GLY A 507 -8.48 -29.16 -34.85
C GLY A 507 -9.15 -29.98 -33.73
N MET A 508 -9.99 -29.33 -32.91
CA MET A 508 -10.80 -29.92 -31.85
C MET A 508 -12.28 -29.76 -32.20
N GLU A 509 -13.11 -30.75 -31.91
CA GLU A 509 -14.57 -30.64 -31.95
C GLU A 509 -15.14 -30.58 -30.52
N VAL A 510 -16.28 -29.91 -30.36
CA VAL A 510 -16.93 -29.67 -29.06
C VAL A 510 -18.38 -30.15 -29.14
N HIS A 511 -18.78 -31.02 -28.22
CA HIS A 511 -20.11 -31.60 -28.14
C HIS A 511 -20.79 -31.31 -26.79
N GLU A 512 -22.11 -31.17 -26.80
CA GLU A 512 -22.91 -31.15 -25.58
C GLU A 512 -23.11 -32.57 -25.04
N GLY A 513 -23.28 -32.69 -23.71
CA GLY A 513 -23.45 -33.98 -23.03
C GLY A 513 -22.15 -34.62 -22.55
N LYS A 514 -22.28 -35.78 -21.92
CA LYS A 514 -21.14 -36.63 -21.54
C LYS A 514 -20.63 -37.39 -22.78
N PRO A 515 -19.31 -37.64 -22.88
CA PRO A 515 -18.75 -38.46 -23.96
C PRO A 515 -19.21 -39.91 -23.84
N GLU A 516 -19.34 -40.60 -24.98
CA GLU A 516 -19.72 -42.02 -25.03
C GLU A 516 -18.63 -42.93 -24.45
N GLN A 517 -17.36 -42.58 -24.70
CA GLN A 517 -16.20 -43.23 -24.09
C GLN A 517 -15.61 -42.34 -22.99
N SER A 518 -15.11 -42.96 -21.93
CA SER A 518 -14.44 -42.28 -20.81
C SER A 518 -12.98 -42.73 -20.71
N TRP A 519 -12.15 -41.96 -20.01
CA TRP A 519 -10.73 -42.33 -19.86
C TRP A 519 -10.59 -43.70 -19.19
N SER A 520 -9.84 -44.58 -19.84
CA SER A 520 -9.44 -45.87 -19.28
C SER A 520 -8.26 -45.68 -18.33
N TYR A 521 -8.33 -46.31 -17.15
CA TYR A 521 -7.28 -46.26 -16.15
C TYR A 521 -6.71 -47.67 -15.86
N ARG A 522 -5.42 -47.73 -15.56
CA ARG A 522 -4.72 -48.93 -15.06
C ARG A 522 -4.25 -48.71 -13.62
N LYS A 523 -4.04 -49.79 -12.87
CA LYS A 523 -3.28 -49.74 -11.61
C LYS A 523 -1.79 -49.79 -11.93
N ALA A 524 -1.01 -48.92 -11.31
CA ALA A 524 0.45 -48.95 -11.31
C ALA A 524 0.88 -48.75 -9.86
N ASP A 525 1.39 -49.81 -9.22
CA ASP A 525 1.70 -49.87 -7.80
C ASP A 525 0.56 -49.32 -6.90
N ASP A 526 0.85 -48.33 -6.06
CA ASP A 526 -0.12 -47.63 -5.19
C ASP A 526 -0.96 -46.55 -5.92
N ALA A 527 -0.74 -46.35 -7.22
CA ALA A 527 -1.33 -45.29 -8.03
C ALA A 527 -2.32 -45.80 -9.09
N ILE A 528 -3.12 -44.87 -9.60
CA ILE A 528 -3.98 -45.05 -10.76
C ILE A 528 -3.41 -44.19 -11.89
N GLU A 529 -3.21 -44.77 -13.07
CA GLU A 529 -2.65 -44.10 -14.24
C GLU A 529 -3.61 -44.16 -15.43
N LYS A 530 -3.53 -43.16 -16.31
CA LYS A 530 -4.20 -43.20 -17.62
C LYS A 530 -3.60 -44.36 -18.43
N ASN A 531 -4.45 -45.13 -19.11
CA ASN A 531 -4.02 -46.28 -19.89
C ASN A 531 -3.92 -45.89 -21.38
N ASP A 532 -2.80 -45.28 -21.75
CA ASP A 532 -2.54 -44.81 -23.13
C ASP A 532 -2.18 -45.91 -24.13
N ALA A 533 -1.97 -47.15 -23.66
CA ALA A 533 -1.51 -48.28 -24.49
C ALA A 533 -2.65 -49.09 -25.16
N VAL A 534 -3.91 -48.74 -24.91
CA VAL A 534 -5.07 -49.47 -25.49
C VAL A 534 -5.54 -48.75 -26.75
N GLN A 535 -5.38 -49.39 -27.92
CA GLN A 535 -6.15 -49.03 -29.11
C GLN A 535 -7.64 -49.22 -28.81
N GLN A 536 -8.35 -48.14 -28.52
CA GLN A 536 -9.79 -48.19 -28.27
C GLN A 536 -10.54 -48.33 -29.60
N ILE A 537 -11.37 -49.38 -29.70
CA ILE A 537 -12.27 -49.58 -30.83
C ILE A 537 -13.54 -48.77 -30.54
N GLY A 538 -13.74 -47.64 -31.23
CA GLY A 538 -14.95 -46.82 -31.14
C GLY A 538 -14.68 -45.32 -31.28
N ALA A 539 -15.61 -44.50 -30.79
CA ALA A 539 -15.51 -43.04 -30.79
C ALA A 539 -14.35 -42.56 -29.90
N ALA A 540 -13.57 -41.57 -30.36
CA ALA A 540 -12.37 -41.14 -29.66
C ALA A 540 -12.67 -40.64 -28.23
N PRO A 541 -11.81 -40.96 -27.23
CA PRO A 541 -12.00 -40.50 -25.86
C PRO A 541 -11.89 -38.97 -25.77
N PRO A 542 -12.55 -38.33 -24.80
CA PRO A 542 -12.46 -36.88 -24.60
C PRO A 542 -11.01 -36.46 -24.33
N VAL A 543 -10.61 -35.32 -24.90
CA VAL A 543 -9.41 -34.60 -24.43
C VAL A 543 -9.77 -33.83 -23.16
N LEU A 544 -10.94 -33.19 -23.16
CA LEU A 544 -11.41 -32.35 -22.07
C LEU A 544 -12.92 -32.53 -21.87
N MET A 545 -13.38 -32.57 -20.61
CA MET A 545 -14.79 -32.40 -20.28
C MET A 545 -15.01 -31.03 -19.64
N VAL A 546 -16.22 -30.49 -19.77
CA VAL A 546 -16.62 -29.22 -19.17
C VAL A 546 -17.92 -29.39 -18.42
N LEU A 547 -18.01 -28.77 -17.25
CA LEU A 547 -19.17 -28.79 -16.38
C LEU A 547 -19.70 -27.37 -16.18
N ALA A 548 -20.86 -27.07 -16.77
CA ALA A 548 -21.44 -25.74 -16.78
C ALA A 548 -22.58 -25.63 -15.74
N SER A 549 -22.44 -24.71 -14.78
CA SER A 549 -23.46 -24.38 -13.76
C SER A 549 -24.02 -22.97 -14.00
N GLU A 550 -25.34 -22.83 -14.04
CA GLU A 550 -26.03 -21.57 -14.36
C GLU A 550 -25.66 -20.43 -13.39
N LYS A 551 -25.69 -20.71 -12.09
CA LYS A 551 -25.29 -19.82 -10.99
C LYS A 551 -23.80 -19.98 -10.61
N GLY A 552 -22.98 -20.64 -11.44
CA GLY A 552 -21.56 -20.87 -11.18
C GLY A 552 -21.29 -21.83 -10.01
N TRP A 553 -20.14 -21.67 -9.38
CA TRP A 553 -19.53 -22.63 -8.45
C TRP A 553 -19.18 -21.99 -7.10
N PRO A 554 -18.91 -22.78 -6.03
CA PRO A 554 -18.71 -22.22 -4.70
C PRO A 554 -17.57 -21.20 -4.56
N TYR A 555 -16.50 -21.32 -5.37
CA TYR A 555 -15.44 -20.31 -5.42
C TYR A 555 -15.88 -18.98 -6.04
N SER A 556 -16.94 -18.98 -6.85
CA SER A 556 -17.42 -17.81 -7.59
C SER A 556 -18.56 -17.09 -6.87
N TRP A 557 -19.33 -17.77 -6.01
CA TRP A 557 -20.51 -17.21 -5.31
C TRP A 557 -20.23 -15.99 -4.42
N ASN A 558 -18.97 -15.67 -4.13
CA ASN A 558 -18.54 -14.49 -3.36
C ASN A 558 -18.06 -13.30 -4.23
N THR A 559 -18.19 -13.37 -5.56
CA THR A 559 -17.60 -12.38 -6.50
C THR A 559 -18.67 -11.60 -7.27
N ILE A 560 -18.47 -10.27 -7.43
CA ILE A 560 -19.41 -9.33 -8.08
C ILE A 560 -19.31 -9.36 -9.63
N GLN A 561 -18.30 -10.03 -10.18
CA GLN A 561 -18.02 -10.08 -11.63
C GLN A 561 -18.70 -11.28 -12.32
N ASP A 562 -18.86 -11.19 -13.64
CA ASP A 562 -19.37 -12.29 -14.47
C ASP A 562 -18.64 -13.62 -14.17
N LEU A 563 -19.41 -14.56 -13.63
CA LEU A 563 -18.88 -15.73 -12.95
C LEU A 563 -18.32 -16.75 -13.97
N PRO A 564 -17.18 -17.42 -13.69
CA PRO A 564 -16.77 -18.60 -14.45
C PRO A 564 -17.76 -19.74 -14.23
N LYS A 565 -18.76 -19.86 -15.11
CA LYS A 565 -19.81 -20.90 -15.09
C LYS A 565 -19.29 -22.28 -15.50
N ASP A 566 -18.26 -22.30 -16.33
CA ASP A 566 -17.66 -23.48 -16.94
C ASP A 566 -16.46 -23.98 -16.11
N VAL A 567 -16.48 -25.25 -15.71
CA VAL A 567 -15.41 -25.93 -14.96
C VAL A 567 -14.75 -27.00 -15.84
N PHE A 568 -13.47 -26.84 -16.12
CA PHE A 568 -12.67 -27.71 -16.99
C PHE A 568 -12.17 -28.96 -16.26
N VAL A 569 -12.58 -30.13 -16.72
CA VAL A 569 -12.24 -31.45 -16.14
C VAL A 569 -11.42 -32.23 -17.16
N ASN A 570 -10.10 -32.30 -16.95
CA ASN A 570 -9.21 -33.18 -17.71
C ASN A 570 -9.09 -34.56 -17.06
N CYS A 571 -8.31 -35.46 -17.67
CA CYS A 571 -8.07 -36.81 -17.16
C CYS A 571 -7.46 -36.84 -15.75
N GLY A 572 -6.69 -35.80 -15.39
CA GLY A 572 -6.10 -35.62 -14.07
C GLY A 572 -7.15 -35.35 -12.99
N VAL A 573 -8.13 -34.50 -13.28
CA VAL A 573 -9.26 -34.19 -12.37
C VAL A 573 -10.21 -35.40 -12.23
N ASP A 574 -10.56 -36.07 -13.33
CA ASP A 574 -11.41 -37.28 -13.25
C ASP A 574 -10.72 -38.41 -12.47
N ARG A 575 -9.39 -38.56 -12.59
CA ARG A 575 -8.61 -39.50 -11.75
C ARG A 575 -8.83 -39.24 -10.26
N VAL A 576 -8.85 -37.98 -9.80
CA VAL A 576 -9.13 -37.65 -8.38
C VAL A 576 -10.50 -38.17 -7.98
N TRP A 577 -11.51 -37.98 -8.85
CA TRP A 577 -12.84 -38.52 -8.60
C TRP A 577 -12.86 -40.06 -8.57
N GLN A 578 -12.18 -40.76 -9.48
CA GLN A 578 -12.14 -42.24 -9.44
C GLN A 578 -11.49 -42.76 -8.14
N ILE A 579 -10.44 -42.09 -7.64
CA ILE A 579 -9.81 -42.43 -6.35
C ILE A 579 -10.80 -42.22 -5.19
N VAL A 580 -11.46 -41.06 -5.13
CA VAL A 580 -12.46 -40.74 -4.09
C VAL A 580 -13.65 -41.69 -4.14
N LYS A 581 -14.17 -41.99 -5.33
CA LYS A 581 -15.25 -42.96 -5.57
C LYS A 581 -14.86 -44.36 -5.10
N GLY A 582 -13.60 -44.78 -5.32
CA GLY A 582 -13.04 -46.01 -4.77
C GLY A 582 -13.05 -46.04 -3.25
N ASP A 583 -12.60 -44.96 -2.60
CA ASP A 583 -12.61 -44.84 -1.13
C ASP A 583 -14.03 -44.87 -0.55
N LEU A 584 -15.00 -44.18 -1.17
CA LEU A 584 -16.41 -44.23 -0.78
C LEU A 584 -17.00 -45.64 -0.94
N THR A 585 -16.61 -46.34 -2.00
CA THR A 585 -17.08 -47.71 -2.29
C THR A 585 -16.54 -48.71 -1.27
N ALA A 586 -15.29 -48.56 -0.84
CA ALA A 586 -14.70 -49.34 0.25
C ALA A 586 -15.33 -49.01 1.61
N TRP A 587 -15.55 -47.72 1.91
CA TRP A 587 -16.15 -47.26 3.17
C TRP A 587 -17.60 -47.74 3.33
N PHE A 588 -18.39 -47.78 2.26
CA PHE A 588 -19.79 -48.24 2.26
C PHE A 588 -19.97 -49.64 1.64
N GLY A 589 -18.96 -50.51 1.73
CA GLY A 589 -18.96 -51.87 1.20
C GLY A 589 -19.46 -52.92 2.21
N PRO A 590 -20.11 -54.01 1.76
CA PRO A 590 -20.70 -55.02 2.67
C PRO A 590 -19.67 -55.89 3.40
N HIS A 591 -18.40 -55.89 2.96
CA HIS A 591 -17.30 -56.62 3.61
C HIS A 591 -16.61 -55.82 4.74
N GLY A 592 -17.20 -54.69 5.15
CA GLY A 592 -16.70 -53.83 6.21
C GLY A 592 -16.86 -54.46 7.60
N GLY A 593 -15.88 -55.28 8.01
CA GLY A 593 -15.59 -55.47 9.43
C GLY A 593 -15.27 -54.14 10.11
N THR A 594 -15.19 -54.13 11.44
CA THR A 594 -15.11 -52.95 12.34
C THR A 594 -13.95 -51.98 12.11
N ASP A 595 -13.11 -52.21 11.11
CA ASP A 595 -11.76 -51.64 10.98
C ASP A 595 -11.64 -50.64 9.81
N PHE A 596 -12.61 -50.57 8.89
CA PHE A 596 -12.57 -49.68 7.73
C PHE A 596 -12.97 -48.23 8.07
N LYS A 597 -11.97 -47.44 8.49
CA LYS A 597 -12.10 -45.99 8.69
C LYS A 597 -12.16 -45.25 7.34
N PRO A 598 -12.97 -44.17 7.21
CA PRO A 598 -12.99 -43.35 6.00
C PRO A 598 -11.61 -42.75 5.72
N LYS A 599 -11.11 -42.94 4.50
CA LYS A 599 -9.80 -42.43 4.08
C LYS A 599 -9.82 -40.91 3.97
N ARG A 600 -8.70 -40.30 4.36
CA ARG A 600 -8.42 -38.87 4.21
C ARG A 600 -7.39 -38.71 3.10
N ARG A 601 -7.62 -37.79 2.16
CA ARG A 601 -6.76 -37.58 0.98
C ARG A 601 -6.15 -36.19 0.98
N GLY A 602 -4.89 -36.08 0.55
CA GLY A 602 -4.21 -34.81 0.30
C GLY A 602 -3.92 -34.68 -1.19
N LEU A 603 -4.61 -33.77 -1.88
CA LEU A 603 -4.40 -33.47 -3.29
C LEU A 603 -3.31 -32.40 -3.44
N ILE A 604 -2.31 -32.67 -4.28
CA ILE A 604 -1.24 -31.74 -4.61
C ILE A 604 -1.21 -31.55 -6.13
N GLY A 605 -1.39 -30.31 -6.60
CA GLY A 605 -1.23 -29.93 -8.00
C GLY A 605 0.22 -29.57 -8.38
N THR A 606 0.38 -28.81 -9.46
CA THR A 606 1.62 -28.12 -9.88
C THR A 606 1.46 -26.60 -9.69
N PRO A 607 2.54 -25.82 -9.49
CA PRO A 607 2.45 -24.35 -9.35
C PRO A 607 1.67 -23.66 -10.47
N GLY A 608 0.95 -22.59 -10.11
CA GLY A 608 0.29 -21.69 -11.06
C GLY A 608 -1.07 -22.14 -11.63
N ILE A 609 -1.45 -23.42 -11.57
CA ILE A 609 -2.69 -23.93 -12.20
C ILE A 609 -3.99 -23.31 -11.60
N GLY A 610 -3.89 -22.69 -10.43
CA GLY A 610 -5.03 -22.18 -9.65
C GLY A 610 -5.25 -23.00 -8.38
N LYS A 611 -6.03 -22.47 -7.43
CA LYS A 611 -6.08 -23.01 -6.05
C LYS A 611 -6.59 -24.45 -5.94
N SER A 612 -7.38 -24.92 -6.90
CA SER A 612 -7.95 -26.29 -6.85
C SER A 612 -8.11 -27.00 -8.20
N MET A 613 -7.58 -26.48 -9.32
CA MET A 613 -7.64 -27.10 -10.67
C MET A 613 -8.99 -27.78 -10.96
N ALA A 614 -10.11 -27.05 -10.85
CA ALA A 614 -11.47 -27.59 -11.01
C ALA A 614 -11.90 -28.76 -10.08
N ALA A 615 -10.98 -29.40 -9.35
CA ALA A 615 -11.22 -30.63 -8.61
C ALA A 615 -12.22 -30.43 -7.47
N GLY A 616 -12.14 -29.32 -6.73
CA GLY A 616 -13.13 -29.02 -5.69
C GLY A 616 -14.57 -28.93 -6.23
N SER A 617 -14.77 -28.29 -7.38
CA SER A 617 -16.06 -28.18 -8.06
C SER A 617 -16.54 -29.52 -8.65
N CYS A 618 -15.65 -30.24 -9.33
CA CYS A 618 -15.96 -31.56 -9.89
C CYS A 618 -16.32 -32.55 -8.78
N LEU A 619 -15.55 -32.60 -7.69
CA LEU A 619 -15.82 -33.44 -6.53
C LEU A 619 -17.15 -33.08 -5.87
N LEU A 620 -17.46 -31.78 -5.68
CA LEU A 620 -18.76 -31.38 -5.14
C LEU A 620 -19.91 -31.92 -6.01
N TYR A 621 -19.88 -31.68 -7.32
CA TYR A 621 -20.89 -32.20 -8.24
C TYR A 621 -21.06 -33.73 -8.11
N GLN A 622 -19.95 -34.46 -8.16
CA GLN A 622 -19.95 -35.92 -8.14
C GLN A 622 -20.43 -36.50 -6.78
N LEU A 623 -20.09 -35.85 -5.66
CA LEU A 623 -20.54 -36.25 -4.31
C LEU A 623 -22.03 -35.97 -4.08
N LEU A 624 -22.57 -34.89 -4.65
CA LEU A 624 -24.01 -34.63 -4.65
C LEU A 624 -24.78 -35.70 -5.45
N HIS A 625 -24.19 -36.24 -6.52
CA HIS A 625 -24.74 -37.35 -7.31
C HIS A 625 -24.50 -38.74 -6.71
N TYR A 626 -23.67 -38.86 -5.66
CA TYR A 626 -23.46 -40.14 -4.96
C TYR A 626 -24.72 -40.58 -4.20
N ASP A 627 -24.85 -41.86 -3.86
CA ASP A 627 -26.00 -42.41 -3.13
C ASP A 627 -26.28 -41.63 -1.82
N ILE A 628 -27.48 -41.03 -1.74
CA ILE A 628 -27.95 -40.24 -0.60
C ILE A 628 -28.12 -41.08 0.67
N LYS A 629 -28.42 -42.38 0.56
CA LYS A 629 -28.53 -43.28 1.73
C LYS A 629 -27.17 -43.50 2.39
N LYS A 630 -26.09 -43.40 1.61
CA LYS A 630 -24.70 -43.58 2.05
C LYS A 630 -24.08 -42.25 2.50
N LEU A 631 -24.28 -41.18 1.73
CA LEU A 631 -23.70 -39.86 1.98
C LEU A 631 -24.78 -38.77 1.93
N GLN A 632 -25.11 -38.18 3.09
CA GLN A 632 -26.18 -37.20 3.22
C GLN A 632 -25.72 -35.74 3.04
N VAL A 633 -24.48 -35.39 3.41
CA VAL A 633 -24.00 -34.00 3.40
C VAL A 633 -22.60 -33.89 2.80
N VAL A 634 -22.38 -32.83 2.02
CA VAL A 634 -21.07 -32.45 1.49
C VAL A 634 -20.73 -31.05 1.98
N VAL A 635 -19.56 -30.85 2.59
CA VAL A 635 -19.11 -29.55 3.08
C VAL A 635 -17.90 -29.09 2.29
N HIS A 636 -17.96 -27.90 1.71
CA HIS A 636 -16.86 -27.29 0.97
C HIS A 636 -16.34 -26.06 1.73
N ILE A 637 -15.16 -26.18 2.31
CA ILE A 637 -14.53 -25.16 3.18
C ILE A 637 -13.44 -24.43 2.39
N PHE A 638 -13.43 -23.11 2.48
CA PHE A 638 -12.45 -22.21 1.85
C PHE A 638 -11.64 -21.49 2.92
N GLY A 639 -10.33 -21.77 2.97
CA GLY A 639 -9.38 -20.98 3.75
C GLY A 639 -9.59 -20.91 5.26
N GLY A 640 -10.41 -21.81 5.82
CA GLY A 640 -10.74 -21.87 7.24
C GLY A 640 -11.76 -20.84 7.74
N ARG A 641 -12.40 -20.05 6.87
CA ARG A 641 -13.39 -19.03 7.30
C ARG A 641 -14.74 -19.09 6.60
N ASP A 642 -14.78 -19.43 5.32
CA ASP A 642 -16.03 -19.66 4.59
C ASP A 642 -16.28 -21.16 4.45
N ALA A 643 -17.49 -21.64 4.71
CA ALA A 643 -17.92 -23.00 4.35
C ALA A 643 -19.32 -23.03 3.72
N HIS A 644 -19.49 -23.89 2.73
CA HIS A 644 -20.77 -24.20 2.12
C HIS A 644 -21.17 -25.62 2.50
N VAL A 645 -22.23 -25.75 3.29
CA VAL A 645 -22.80 -27.02 3.73
C VAL A 645 -23.95 -27.37 2.79
N SER A 646 -23.74 -28.37 1.94
CA SER A 646 -24.74 -28.87 0.98
C SER A 646 -25.44 -30.10 1.55
N ASP A 647 -26.66 -29.92 2.04
CA ASP A 647 -27.51 -31.00 2.57
C ASP A 647 -28.34 -31.60 1.42
N LYS A 648 -28.11 -32.89 1.14
CA LYS A 648 -28.77 -33.61 0.05
C LYS A 648 -30.19 -34.06 0.39
N THR A 649 -30.52 -34.18 1.68
CA THR A 649 -31.86 -34.52 2.15
C THR A 649 -32.83 -33.34 2.11
N THR A 650 -32.35 -32.12 2.38
CA THR A 650 -33.15 -30.89 2.29
C THR A 650 -32.95 -30.12 0.97
N ARG A 651 -32.01 -30.55 0.13
CA ARG A 651 -31.59 -29.88 -1.12
C ARG A 651 -31.23 -28.41 -0.91
N ALA A 652 -30.55 -28.12 0.20
CA ALA A 652 -30.18 -26.78 0.60
C ALA A 652 -28.66 -26.60 0.60
N VAL A 653 -28.20 -25.38 0.28
CA VAL A 653 -26.85 -24.91 0.59
C VAL A 653 -26.96 -23.89 1.71
N ILE A 654 -26.25 -24.13 2.81
CA ILE A 654 -26.11 -23.20 3.92
C ILE A 654 -24.71 -22.60 3.85
N LYS A 655 -24.63 -21.27 3.86
CA LYS A 655 -23.36 -20.55 3.94
C LYS A 655 -23.01 -20.24 5.39
N CYS A 656 -21.82 -20.67 5.78
CA CYS A 656 -21.18 -20.32 7.03
C CYS A 656 -20.04 -19.33 6.68
N SER A 657 -20.29 -18.03 6.83
CA SER A 657 -19.33 -16.96 6.49
C SER A 657 -18.37 -16.62 7.65
N ASP A 658 -18.33 -17.44 8.68
CA ASP A 658 -17.54 -17.26 9.90
C ASP A 658 -17.08 -18.62 10.46
N GLU A 659 -15.88 -18.64 11.05
CA GLU A 659 -15.23 -19.85 11.58
C GLU A 659 -16.06 -20.49 12.71
N ASP A 660 -16.65 -19.70 13.62
CA ASP A 660 -17.47 -20.21 14.72
C ASP A 660 -18.80 -20.80 14.21
N ILE A 661 -19.40 -20.20 13.17
CA ILE A 661 -20.60 -20.74 12.52
C ILE A 661 -20.26 -22.07 11.83
N CYS A 662 -19.14 -22.15 11.11
CA CYS A 662 -18.67 -23.38 10.48
C CYS A 662 -18.47 -24.50 11.53
N ILE A 663 -17.84 -24.18 12.67
CA ILE A 663 -17.61 -25.13 13.77
C ILE A 663 -18.94 -25.58 14.40
N SER A 664 -19.87 -24.65 14.63
CA SER A 664 -21.18 -24.96 15.21
C SER A 664 -21.99 -25.92 14.33
N GLU A 665 -22.08 -25.64 13.04
CA GLU A 665 -22.83 -26.47 12.09
C GLU A 665 -22.20 -27.86 11.93
N LEU A 666 -20.86 -27.96 11.88
CA LEU A 666 -20.17 -29.25 11.90
C LEU A 666 -20.38 -30.03 13.21
N ARG A 667 -20.55 -29.37 14.36
CA ARG A 667 -20.94 -30.06 15.60
C ARG A 667 -22.38 -30.56 15.55
N SER A 668 -23.32 -29.75 15.04
CA SER A 668 -24.72 -30.12 14.82
C SER A 668 -24.85 -31.38 13.96
N LEU A 669 -24.19 -31.38 12.78
CA LEU A 669 -24.15 -32.52 11.87
C LEU A 669 -23.57 -33.80 12.51
N ARG A 670 -22.57 -33.67 13.40
CA ARG A 670 -21.99 -34.79 14.14
C ARG A 670 -22.95 -35.35 15.20
N GLY A 671 -23.68 -34.49 15.91
CA GLY A 671 -24.69 -34.89 16.89
C GLY A 671 -25.86 -35.69 16.28
N HIS A 672 -26.14 -35.47 14.99
CA HIS A 672 -27.21 -36.16 14.26
C HIS A 672 -26.78 -37.44 13.52
N GLY A 673 -25.54 -37.92 13.70
CA GLY A 673 -25.08 -39.20 13.14
C GLY A 673 -25.04 -39.27 11.61
N ARG A 674 -24.96 -38.11 10.93
CA ARG A 674 -24.95 -38.03 9.46
C ARG A 674 -23.56 -38.37 8.89
N ASN A 675 -23.52 -39.06 7.75
CA ASN A 675 -22.29 -39.25 6.99
C ASN A 675 -22.00 -37.99 6.18
N VAL A 676 -20.83 -37.40 6.43
CA VAL A 676 -20.36 -36.16 5.80
C VAL A 676 -19.08 -36.43 5.01
N TYR A 677 -18.92 -35.73 3.90
CA TYR A 677 -17.65 -35.65 3.16
C TYR A 677 -17.19 -34.19 3.08
N ILE A 678 -15.94 -33.93 3.48
CA ILE A 678 -15.36 -32.58 3.53
C ILE A 678 -14.39 -32.38 2.36
N ILE A 679 -14.61 -31.32 1.59
CA ILE A 679 -13.64 -30.74 0.65
C ILE A 679 -13.06 -29.50 1.32
N TYR A 680 -11.74 -29.43 1.49
CA TYR A 680 -11.06 -28.32 2.17
C TYR A 680 -10.04 -27.67 1.22
N ASP A 681 -10.34 -26.47 0.72
CA ASP A 681 -9.46 -25.65 -0.13
C ASP A 681 -8.56 -24.77 0.75
N VAL A 682 -7.24 -24.98 0.65
CA VAL A 682 -6.25 -24.41 1.57
C VAL A 682 -5.84 -23.02 1.13
N ALA A 683 -6.12 -21.98 1.93
CA ALA A 683 -5.85 -20.59 1.53
C ALA A 683 -4.43 -20.07 1.81
N LYS A 684 -3.63 -20.74 2.66
CA LYS A 684 -2.26 -20.33 3.00
C LYS A 684 -1.28 -21.47 2.79
N GLU A 685 -0.15 -21.16 2.16
CA GLU A 685 1.00 -22.05 2.06
C GLU A 685 1.54 -22.41 3.46
N GLY A 686 2.03 -23.64 3.65
CA GLY A 686 2.63 -24.07 4.91
C GLY A 686 1.70 -24.12 6.12
N THR A 687 0.37 -24.07 5.95
CA THR A 687 -0.57 -24.12 7.09
C THR A 687 -1.49 -25.35 6.98
N PRO A 688 -1.54 -26.25 7.98
CA PRO A 688 -2.47 -27.38 7.99
C PRO A 688 -3.92 -26.93 8.20
N PRO A 689 -4.91 -27.77 7.79
CA PRO A 689 -6.30 -27.57 8.19
C PRO A 689 -6.41 -27.45 9.72
N PRO A 690 -7.09 -26.42 10.25
CA PRO A 690 -7.28 -26.26 11.68
C PRO A 690 -7.85 -27.53 12.33
N ARG A 691 -7.35 -27.89 13.52
CA ARG A 691 -7.66 -29.18 14.17
C ARG A 691 -9.15 -29.39 14.47
N HIS A 692 -9.95 -28.33 14.55
CA HIS A 692 -11.40 -28.41 14.73
C HIS A 692 -12.17 -28.70 13.41
N PHE A 693 -11.58 -28.45 12.24
CA PHE A 693 -12.12 -28.86 10.93
C PHE A 693 -11.66 -30.27 10.52
N ALA A 694 -10.53 -30.73 11.05
CA ALA A 694 -10.05 -32.10 10.83
C ALA A 694 -11.00 -33.12 11.49
N PRO A 695 -11.61 -34.07 10.75
CA PRO A 695 -12.54 -35.03 11.33
C PRO A 695 -11.79 -36.04 12.19
N THR A 696 -11.91 -35.96 13.52
CA THR A 696 -11.26 -36.87 14.48
C THR A 696 -11.58 -38.34 14.21
N SER A 697 -12.86 -38.64 13.91
CA SER A 697 -13.34 -39.91 13.38
C SER A 697 -14.66 -39.74 12.62
N GLY A 698 -15.00 -40.72 11.78
CA GLY A 698 -16.34 -40.92 11.21
C GLY A 698 -16.63 -40.34 9.82
N TRP A 699 -15.82 -39.42 9.29
CA TRP A 699 -16.10 -38.74 8.02
C TRP A 699 -14.95 -38.80 7.01
N GLY A 700 -15.28 -38.78 5.72
CA GLY A 700 -14.32 -38.66 4.61
C GLY A 700 -13.86 -37.22 4.41
N MET A 701 -12.62 -37.03 3.96
CA MET A 701 -12.05 -35.71 3.73
C MET A 701 -11.04 -35.72 2.58
N ILE A 702 -11.06 -34.67 1.76
CA ILE A 702 -9.97 -34.32 0.84
C ILE A 702 -9.53 -32.87 1.07
N ALA A 703 -8.22 -32.67 1.26
CA ALA A 703 -7.60 -31.34 1.32
C ALA A 703 -6.94 -31.01 -0.02
N LEU A 704 -7.22 -29.84 -0.57
CA LEU A 704 -6.69 -29.35 -1.84
C LEU A 704 -5.53 -28.39 -1.54
N SER A 705 -4.31 -28.78 -1.90
CA SER A 705 -3.07 -28.12 -1.46
C SER A 705 -2.43 -27.22 -2.50
N PHE A 706 -1.77 -26.16 -2.02
CA PHE A 706 -0.71 -25.52 -2.76
C PHE A 706 0.47 -26.47 -2.99
N PRO A 707 1.13 -26.38 -4.15
CA PRO A 707 2.11 -27.34 -4.63
C PRO A 707 3.50 -27.14 -4.01
N LYS A 708 3.63 -27.55 -2.75
CA LYS A 708 4.89 -27.59 -2.01
C LYS A 708 4.92 -28.81 -1.10
N VAL A 709 5.94 -29.66 -1.25
CA VAL A 709 5.99 -30.99 -0.59
C VAL A 709 5.93 -30.87 0.94
N THR A 710 6.58 -29.84 1.51
CA THR A 710 6.58 -29.56 2.96
C THR A 710 5.17 -29.39 3.54
N ASN A 711 4.20 -28.90 2.76
CA ASN A 711 2.82 -28.77 3.21
C ASN A 711 2.23 -30.16 3.49
N TYR A 712 2.52 -31.14 2.64
CA TYR A 712 2.01 -32.50 2.79
C TYR A 712 2.65 -33.24 3.96
N ASP A 713 3.94 -33.01 4.24
CA ASP A 713 4.64 -33.68 5.35
C ASP A 713 4.01 -33.36 6.71
N GLU A 714 3.53 -32.13 6.91
CA GLU A 714 2.79 -31.76 8.12
C GLU A 714 1.40 -32.41 8.17
N TRP A 715 0.74 -32.61 7.03
CA TRP A 715 -0.62 -33.16 6.98
C TRP A 715 -0.62 -34.68 7.09
N ALA A 716 0.37 -35.36 6.50
CA ALA A 716 0.63 -36.77 6.72
C ALA A 716 0.82 -37.04 8.22
N LYS A 717 1.60 -36.18 8.92
CA LYS A 717 1.76 -36.22 10.39
C LYS A 717 0.46 -35.92 11.15
N GLN A 718 -0.29 -34.88 10.78
CA GLN A 718 -1.46 -34.43 11.56
C GLN A 718 -2.70 -35.30 11.36
N ILE A 719 -3.01 -35.73 10.14
CA ILE A 719 -4.28 -36.38 9.79
C ILE A 719 -4.14 -37.76 9.11
N GLN A 720 -2.91 -38.27 8.92
CA GLN A 720 -2.66 -39.54 8.21
C GLN A 720 -3.26 -39.55 6.79
N ALA A 721 -3.19 -38.42 6.08
CA ALA A 721 -3.73 -38.31 4.72
C ALA A 721 -2.88 -39.09 3.72
N ALA A 722 -3.52 -39.81 2.80
CA ALA A 722 -2.85 -40.43 1.66
C ALA A 722 -2.75 -39.44 0.48
N ARG A 723 -1.57 -39.37 -0.14
CA ARG A 723 -1.26 -38.43 -1.24
C ARG A 723 -2.05 -38.75 -2.51
N ILE A 724 -2.43 -37.70 -3.23
CA ILE A 724 -2.82 -37.72 -4.65
C ILE A 724 -2.04 -36.61 -5.33
N ILE A 725 -1.32 -36.94 -6.41
CA ILE A 725 -0.61 -35.96 -7.25
C ILE A 725 -1.40 -35.77 -8.54
N VAL A 726 -1.55 -34.54 -9.00
CA VAL A 726 -2.10 -34.24 -10.33
C VAL A 726 -1.18 -33.26 -11.04
N ASN A 727 -0.79 -33.63 -12.25
CA ASN A 727 0.11 -32.85 -13.11
C ASN A 727 -0.62 -31.62 -13.67
N CYS A 728 0.13 -30.66 -14.21
CA CYS A 728 -0.46 -29.57 -14.98
C CYS A 728 -1.25 -30.10 -16.20
N PRO A 729 -2.23 -29.33 -16.69
CA PRO A 729 -2.77 -29.55 -18.02
C PRO A 729 -1.63 -29.64 -19.04
N ASP A 730 -1.76 -30.50 -20.05
CA ASP A 730 -0.83 -30.54 -21.17
C ASP A 730 -1.23 -29.54 -22.28
N GLY A 731 -0.44 -29.47 -23.35
CA GLY A 731 -0.74 -28.59 -24.47
C GLY A 731 -2.06 -28.91 -25.18
N MET A 732 -2.54 -30.16 -25.12
CA MET A 732 -3.79 -30.60 -25.73
C MET A 732 -5.01 -30.28 -24.84
N ASP A 733 -4.86 -30.42 -23.51
CA ASP A 733 -5.84 -29.89 -22.55
C ASP A 733 -6.04 -28.38 -22.76
N VAL A 734 -4.96 -27.59 -22.84
CA VAL A 734 -5.03 -26.14 -23.08
C VAL A 734 -5.67 -25.84 -24.45
N LYS A 735 -5.32 -26.60 -25.49
CA LYS A 735 -5.92 -26.46 -26.83
C LYS A 735 -7.43 -26.72 -26.82
N ALA A 736 -7.88 -27.72 -26.08
CA ALA A 736 -9.30 -28.01 -25.88
C ALA A 736 -10.01 -26.92 -25.04
N MET A 737 -9.34 -26.34 -24.03
CA MET A 737 -9.84 -25.17 -23.30
C MET A 737 -10.02 -23.96 -24.25
N CYS A 738 -9.04 -23.67 -25.10
CA CYS A 738 -9.15 -22.63 -26.13
C CYS A 738 -10.32 -22.89 -27.09
N ALA A 739 -10.48 -24.14 -27.55
CA ALA A 739 -11.58 -24.52 -28.43
C ALA A 739 -12.95 -24.27 -27.78
N TRP A 740 -13.09 -24.62 -26.50
CA TRP A 740 -14.30 -24.36 -25.71
C TRP A 740 -14.54 -22.86 -25.44
N MET A 741 -13.51 -22.11 -25.06
CA MET A 741 -13.61 -20.67 -24.77
C MET A 741 -13.99 -19.84 -26.02
N LYS A 742 -13.62 -20.33 -27.21
CA LYS A 742 -13.93 -19.71 -28.51
C LYS A 742 -14.98 -20.49 -29.31
N ARG A 743 -15.82 -21.29 -28.65
CA ARG A 743 -16.95 -21.98 -29.29
C ARG A 743 -17.93 -20.97 -29.90
N GLY A 744 -18.41 -21.25 -31.11
CA GLY A 744 -19.32 -20.36 -31.85
C GLY A 744 -18.65 -19.17 -32.56
N VAL A 745 -17.34 -18.98 -32.42
CA VAL A 745 -16.55 -17.99 -33.16
C VAL A 745 -16.06 -18.58 -34.49
N LYS A 746 -15.70 -17.74 -35.48
CA LYS A 746 -15.16 -18.22 -36.76
C LYS A 746 -13.87 -19.04 -36.56
N PRO A 747 -13.62 -20.07 -37.40
CA PRO A 747 -12.42 -20.90 -37.31
C PRO A 747 -11.10 -20.10 -37.31
N ASP A 748 -10.97 -19.07 -38.14
CA ASP A 748 -9.74 -18.28 -38.23
C ASP A 748 -9.41 -17.56 -36.90
N GLU A 749 -10.40 -16.90 -36.29
CA GLU A 749 -10.26 -16.26 -34.98
C GLU A 749 -9.98 -17.28 -33.85
N GLN A 750 -10.54 -18.49 -33.97
CA GLN A 750 -10.26 -19.61 -33.06
C GLN A 750 -8.80 -20.07 -33.18
N ALA A 751 -8.26 -20.10 -34.41
CA ALA A 751 -6.88 -20.43 -34.70
C ALA A 751 -5.90 -19.35 -34.22
N GLU A 752 -6.23 -18.06 -34.43
CA GLU A 752 -5.41 -16.95 -33.93
C GLU A 752 -5.36 -16.90 -32.40
N TYR A 753 -6.49 -17.15 -31.72
CA TYR A 753 -6.53 -17.23 -30.26
C TYR A 753 -5.67 -18.40 -29.74
N TRP A 754 -5.72 -19.57 -30.40
CA TRP A 754 -4.85 -20.69 -30.07
C TRP A 754 -3.37 -20.39 -30.34
N ARG A 755 -3.01 -19.75 -31.47
CA ARG A 755 -1.64 -19.33 -31.77
C ARG A 755 -1.07 -18.45 -30.64
N MET A 756 -1.82 -17.43 -30.23
CA MET A 756 -1.44 -16.52 -29.16
C MET A 756 -1.31 -17.22 -27.79
N VAL A 757 -2.23 -18.13 -27.44
CA VAL A 757 -2.10 -18.91 -26.20
C VAL A 757 -0.92 -19.88 -26.26
N LYS A 758 -0.64 -20.46 -27.42
CA LYS A 758 0.51 -21.34 -27.63
C LYS A 758 1.83 -20.58 -27.48
N GLU A 759 1.97 -19.40 -28.09
CA GLU A 759 3.15 -18.54 -27.93
C GLU A 759 3.44 -18.25 -26.45
N ARG A 760 2.41 -17.90 -25.66
CA ARG A 760 2.55 -17.72 -24.20
C ARG A 760 2.91 -19.01 -23.47
N MET A 761 2.35 -20.14 -23.90
CA MET A 761 2.61 -21.46 -23.32
C MET A 761 4.03 -21.95 -23.61
N ASP A 762 4.60 -21.60 -24.77
CA ASP A 762 5.99 -21.90 -25.14
C ASP A 762 6.97 -21.07 -24.25
N GLU A 763 6.53 -19.96 -23.67
CA GLU A 763 7.31 -19.09 -22.75
C GLU A 763 7.15 -19.46 -21.27
N VAL A 764 5.92 -19.56 -20.75
CA VAL A 764 5.63 -19.77 -19.30
C VAL A 764 5.07 -21.16 -18.95
N GLY A 765 5.03 -22.07 -19.91
CA GLY A 765 4.45 -23.41 -19.77
C GLY A 765 2.91 -23.46 -19.82
N PRO A 766 2.31 -24.67 -19.78
CA PRO A 766 0.86 -24.87 -19.87
C PRO A 766 0.14 -24.54 -18.55
N ILE A 767 0.22 -23.27 -18.14
CA ILE A 767 -0.32 -22.77 -16.89
C ILE A 767 -1.49 -21.81 -17.17
N PRO A 768 -2.76 -22.29 -17.13
CA PRO A 768 -3.96 -21.52 -17.48
C PRO A 768 -4.04 -20.09 -16.93
N ARG A 769 -3.60 -19.90 -15.67
CA ARG A 769 -3.61 -18.60 -14.98
C ARG A 769 -2.77 -17.53 -15.68
N HIS A 770 -1.67 -17.93 -16.30
CA HIS A 770 -0.70 -17.01 -16.91
C HIS A 770 -0.86 -16.96 -18.43
N ILE A 771 -1.34 -18.01 -19.10
CA ILE A 771 -1.46 -18.02 -20.57
C ILE A 771 -2.77 -17.37 -21.08
N PHE A 772 -3.90 -17.51 -20.37
CA PHE A 772 -5.19 -16.99 -20.87
C PHE A 772 -5.38 -15.47 -20.67
N TYR A 773 -4.76 -14.87 -19.65
CA TYR A 773 -4.98 -13.47 -19.26
C TYR A 773 -3.72 -12.61 -19.47
N ALA A 774 -3.81 -11.60 -20.33
CA ALA A 774 -2.63 -10.81 -20.76
C ALA A 774 -1.90 -10.09 -19.61
N ASN A 775 -2.63 -9.58 -18.61
CA ASN A 775 -2.03 -8.94 -17.43
C ASN A 775 -1.29 -9.95 -16.52
N MET A 776 -1.84 -11.16 -16.37
CA MET A 776 -1.24 -12.25 -15.58
C MET A 776 -0.08 -12.93 -16.31
N PHE A 777 -0.07 -12.86 -17.65
CA PHE A 777 1.07 -13.21 -18.50
C PHE A 777 2.22 -12.24 -18.25
N ILE A 778 2.04 -10.95 -18.59
CA ILE A 778 3.09 -9.90 -18.52
C ILE A 778 3.76 -9.87 -17.14
N ALA A 779 2.96 -9.90 -16.06
CA ALA A 779 3.51 -9.86 -14.69
C ALA A 779 4.30 -11.13 -14.30
N HIS A 780 4.04 -12.28 -14.94
CA HIS A 780 4.78 -13.51 -14.68
C HIS A 780 6.00 -13.65 -15.58
N SER A 781 5.89 -13.27 -16.86
CA SER A 781 7.00 -13.16 -17.80
C SER A 781 8.11 -12.26 -17.23
N ALA A 782 7.77 -11.04 -16.79
CA ALA A 782 8.73 -10.14 -16.15
C ALA A 782 9.40 -10.77 -14.91
N ALA A 783 8.65 -11.49 -14.08
CA ALA A 783 9.21 -12.18 -12.92
C ALA A 783 10.12 -13.38 -13.28
N ILE A 784 9.92 -13.98 -14.45
CA ILE A 784 10.80 -15.02 -15.00
C ILE A 784 12.06 -14.38 -15.59
N GLU A 785 11.93 -13.26 -16.32
CA GLU A 785 13.06 -12.48 -16.83
C GLU A 785 13.96 -11.96 -15.69
N ASP A 786 13.38 -11.33 -14.67
CA ASP A 786 14.09 -10.91 -13.44
C ASP A 786 14.84 -12.08 -12.78
N ALA A 787 14.21 -13.26 -12.70
CA ALA A 787 14.83 -14.45 -12.12
C ALA A 787 15.98 -15.00 -12.98
N LEU A 788 15.83 -14.99 -14.31
CA LEU A 788 16.87 -15.41 -15.27
C LEU A 788 18.04 -14.41 -15.30
N GLU A 789 17.79 -13.10 -15.17
CA GLU A 789 18.82 -12.08 -15.04
C GLU A 789 19.53 -12.19 -13.68
N GLY A 790 18.79 -12.44 -12.60
CA GLY A 790 19.35 -12.75 -11.28
C GLY A 790 20.28 -13.97 -11.29
N ILE A 791 19.93 -15.03 -12.04
CA ILE A 791 20.79 -16.21 -12.25
C ILE A 791 22.04 -15.84 -13.07
N LYS A 792 21.93 -15.04 -14.13
CA LYS A 792 23.09 -14.56 -14.91
C LYS A 792 24.05 -13.70 -14.08
N SER A 793 23.58 -13.03 -13.03
CA SER A 793 24.38 -12.16 -12.16
C SER A 793 25.27 -12.89 -11.13
N ARG A 794 25.07 -14.21 -10.94
CA ARG A 794 25.85 -15.05 -10.01
C ARG A 794 26.53 -16.19 -10.76
N ASP A 795 27.84 -16.03 -10.99
CA ASP A 795 28.78 -17.07 -11.46
C ASP A 795 28.34 -17.80 -12.75
N GLY A 796 27.90 -17.02 -13.75
CA GLY A 796 27.19 -17.49 -14.94
C GLY A 796 27.98 -18.22 -16.04
N GLU A 797 29.13 -18.86 -15.78
CA GLU A 797 29.91 -19.58 -16.81
C GLU A 797 30.13 -21.09 -16.58
N GLU A 798 30.00 -21.66 -15.37
CA GLU A 798 30.30 -23.09 -15.15
C GLU A 798 29.12 -24.07 -15.36
N HIS A 799 27.88 -23.59 -15.57
CA HIS A 799 26.69 -24.47 -15.53
C HIS A 799 25.74 -24.42 -16.74
N PHE A 800 26.04 -23.64 -17.79
CA PHE A 800 25.18 -23.56 -18.98
C PHE A 800 25.94 -23.78 -20.30
N THR A 801 26.19 -25.05 -20.63
CA THR A 801 26.52 -25.43 -22.01
C THR A 801 25.31 -25.23 -22.91
N HIS A 802 25.43 -24.25 -23.81
CA HIS A 802 24.44 -23.80 -24.77
C HIS A 802 23.94 -24.92 -25.73
N TRP A 803 22.78 -25.53 -25.44
CA TRP A 803 22.08 -26.43 -26.37
C TRP A 803 20.57 -26.23 -26.38
N GLY A 804 20.01 -25.99 -27.56
CA GLY A 804 18.58 -25.88 -27.78
C GLY A 804 17.91 -27.23 -28.07
N VAL A 805 16.58 -27.24 -27.95
CA VAL A 805 15.64 -28.23 -28.49
C VAL A 805 16.01 -29.71 -28.23
N ARG A 806 15.61 -30.23 -27.07
CA ARG A 806 15.18 -31.63 -26.97
C ARG A 806 14.10 -31.81 -25.91
N LEU A 807 13.11 -32.65 -26.24
CA LEU A 807 12.03 -33.03 -25.34
C LEU A 807 12.59 -33.75 -24.11
N TRP A 808 12.01 -33.49 -22.95
CA TRP A 808 12.14 -34.37 -21.79
C TRP A 808 11.37 -35.66 -22.08
N TYR A 809 12.10 -36.67 -22.55
CA TYR A 809 11.66 -38.07 -22.42
C TYR A 809 12.08 -38.63 -21.06
N SER A 810 11.32 -39.64 -20.63
CA SER A 810 11.51 -40.43 -19.42
C SER A 810 12.77 -41.31 -19.46
N GLU A 811 12.95 -42.05 -18.35
CA GLU A 811 13.85 -43.20 -18.12
C GLU A 811 15.17 -42.87 -17.38
N ASP A 812 15.59 -43.62 -16.35
CA ASP A 812 14.86 -44.55 -15.45
C ASP A 812 15.63 -44.66 -14.09
N PRO A 813 15.68 -45.76 -13.28
CA PRO A 813 15.38 -45.62 -11.85
C PRO A 813 16.56 -45.92 -10.91
N SER A 814 16.49 -45.41 -9.67
CA SER A 814 17.30 -45.85 -8.50
C SER A 814 16.61 -45.48 -7.19
#